data_AF-A0A4R6J9H3-F1
#
_entry.id   AF-A0A4R6J9H3-F1
#
_cell.length_a   1.000
_cell.length_b   1.000
_cell.length_c   1.000
_cell.angle_alpha   90.00
_cell.angle_beta   90.00
_cell.angle_gamma   90.00
#
_symmetry.space_group_name_H-M   'P 1'
#
loop_
_entity.id
_entity.type
_entity.pdbx_description
1 polymer ?
#
loop_
_entity_poly.entity_id
_entity_poly.type
_entity_poly.pdbx_seq_one_letter_code
_entity_poly.pdbx_strand_id
1 'polypeptide(L)'
;MRRSGAFIALLVAAMVGASATPAGAAAPAYRYNFLAPGGQPRLTETVPVNVVFVGYEPGQVGAGAFKGELAKKYEPVVRSRLAYDVVEKLGITYKYDYRLTYADRAYENKFFNQLGKLAKPAPLTEYQEAYNTQAGVLDVTANHTIDAPSVEKYLAFHPPSGVDTRRNTVYFINWHGRSDFKFHVYTKTGEPDPDTGYDFGASRDSRKMIAWGGTTADDEETGLGATRRVWFHDLSAGPESWTENYDVTNADVDGDGEPDYRMPPIWEYAAGGYRTPAALAGDLGKITRYVALNLLMTTSPLYPVELPTTEPPRSINIDANTYEGWPGLDASARYVKPKLVVKELSELRWRNKIDYDNQDFALDAKNRACYDGFVSGESCYPGSGLPSDANLFLYNRDNLARTKDDGNKVDYELPVFNYVLPPDVDPPLLGFADDDWQTGTQSYVFNFLSQSIVESGYGLSTTTIHEVGHHLGMSHPHDGWDSETGVDYAPTGPTFFAWAGDENNSMMSYIDVNWDFSQFDRDNSNRFLTAAYWEAANRLAATIPNGRSRGDLAAADALLGLAKVAFAKHDYRAAYTLAEGGYNKVVAAAKKSGVDPSSAARAMAAEADAERAKPDVKSPHEFIDTLDPQGPRAQP
;
A
#
# COMPACT_ATOMS: atom_id res chain seq x y z
N MET A 1 59.23 -8.15 -24.13
CA MET A 1 58.83 -6.76 -24.44
C MET A 1 58.26 -6.15 -23.14
N ARG A 2 59.09 -5.59 -22.25
CA ARG A 2 59.37 -4.13 -22.09
C ARG A 2 58.09 -3.27 -22.20
N ARG A 3 57.51 -2.88 -21.06
CA ARG A 3 57.58 -1.55 -20.38
C ARG A 3 57.04 -0.43 -21.30
N SER A 4 56.01 0.34 -20.95
CA SER A 4 55.97 1.40 -19.91
C SER A 4 54.51 1.91 -19.81
N GLY A 5 53.98 2.58 -18.78
CA GLY A 5 54.51 3.13 -17.54
C GLY A 5 53.42 4.01 -16.90
N ALA A 6 53.35 3.99 -15.57
CA ALA A 6 52.59 4.93 -14.75
C ALA A 6 53.08 6.37 -14.96
N PHE A 7 52.24 7.40 -14.73
CA PHE A 7 52.58 8.71 -14.16
C PHE A 7 51.36 9.64 -14.18
N ILE A 8 50.66 9.81 -13.05
CA ILE A 8 50.11 11.12 -12.66
C ILE A 8 50.37 11.28 -11.16
N ALA A 9 51.52 11.85 -10.86
CA ALA A 9 51.86 12.43 -9.58
C ALA A 9 52.37 13.85 -9.85
N LEU A 10 51.85 14.79 -9.05
CA LEU A 10 52.35 16.14 -8.78
C LEU A 10 52.32 17.20 -9.90
N LEU A 11 51.44 18.20 -9.68
CA LEU A 11 51.84 19.61 -9.75
C LEU A 11 51.23 20.34 -8.55
N VAL A 12 52.05 20.44 -7.49
CA VAL A 12 51.90 21.38 -6.37
C VAL A 12 53.12 22.30 -6.42
N ALA A 13 52.89 23.58 -6.69
CA ALA A 13 53.71 24.73 -6.32
C ALA A 13 52.99 25.98 -6.87
N ALA A 14 52.92 27.15 -6.25
CA ALA A 14 53.18 27.64 -4.90
C ALA A 14 52.72 29.12 -4.99
N MET A 15 51.88 29.60 -4.09
CA MET A 15 51.79 31.05 -3.82
C MET A 15 51.69 31.26 -2.32
N VAL A 16 52.85 31.49 -1.73
CA VAL A 16 52.99 32.13 -0.42
C VAL A 16 52.93 33.63 -0.67
N GLY A 17 51.78 34.22 -0.42
CA GLY A 17 51.61 35.66 -0.28
C GLY A 17 51.17 35.93 1.17
N ALA A 18 52.09 36.43 1.98
CA ALA A 18 51.79 36.91 3.31
C ALA A 18 51.07 38.26 3.21
N SER A 19 49.83 38.33 3.69
CA SER A 19 49.19 39.58 4.08
C SER A 19 48.22 39.31 5.22
N ALA A 20 48.35 40.11 6.26
CA ALA A 20 47.62 40.01 7.52
C ALA A 20 46.10 40.14 7.37
N THR A 21 45.39 39.27 8.09
CA THR A 21 44.00 39.24 8.61
C THR A 21 42.94 40.26 8.12
N PRO A 22 41.69 39.77 7.96
CA PRO A 22 40.77 39.87 9.09
C PRO A 22 40.27 38.50 9.57
N ALA A 23 40.14 38.38 10.89
CA ALA A 23 39.35 37.32 11.50
C ALA A 23 37.88 37.45 11.06
N GLY A 24 37.23 36.32 10.76
CA GLY A 24 35.77 36.23 10.66
C GLY A 24 35.16 36.38 9.27
N ALA A 25 35.59 35.56 8.29
CA ALA A 25 34.70 35.16 7.20
C ALA A 25 34.68 33.64 7.17
N ALA A 26 33.56 33.03 7.59
CA ALA A 26 33.35 31.60 7.43
C ALA A 26 33.53 31.25 5.94
N ALA A 27 34.32 30.23 5.64
CA ALA A 27 34.44 29.72 4.27
C ALA A 27 33.01 29.45 3.74
N PRO A 28 32.70 29.83 2.49
CA PRO A 28 31.37 29.60 1.94
C PRO A 28 31.04 28.11 2.08
N ALA A 29 29.87 27.82 2.66
CA ALA A 29 29.41 26.45 2.86
C ALA A 29 29.50 25.71 1.53
N TYR A 30 30.12 24.52 1.55
CA TYR A 30 30.25 23.70 0.35
C TYR A 30 28.85 23.38 -0.18
N ARG A 31 28.61 23.68 -1.46
CA ARG A 31 27.32 23.42 -2.11
C ARG A 31 27.33 22.00 -2.67
N TYR A 32 26.52 21.16 -2.08
CA TYR A 32 26.16 19.84 -2.58
C TYR A 32 25.07 19.97 -3.65
N ASN A 33 24.98 19.01 -4.57
CA ASN A 33 23.99 19.04 -5.66
C ASN A 33 22.67 18.35 -5.28
N PHE A 34 22.75 17.37 -4.38
CA PHE A 34 21.68 16.44 -4.00
C PHE A 34 21.49 16.40 -2.48
N LEU A 35 22.58 16.32 -1.70
CA LEU A 35 22.50 16.45 -0.25
C LEU A 35 22.11 17.90 0.08
N ALA A 36 21.03 18.10 0.83
CA ALA A 36 20.54 19.41 1.21
C ALA A 36 20.44 19.48 2.73
N PRO A 37 21.51 19.84 3.46
CA PRO A 37 21.48 19.92 4.92
C PRO A 37 20.27 20.71 5.43
N GLY A 38 19.39 20.04 6.19
CA GLY A 38 18.14 20.59 6.76
C GLY A 38 16.97 20.77 5.79
N GLY A 39 17.14 20.39 4.51
CA GLY A 39 16.08 20.48 3.50
C GLY A 39 15.35 19.16 3.26
N GLN A 40 14.20 19.24 2.61
CA GLN A 40 13.43 18.08 2.15
C GLN A 40 14.10 17.39 0.94
N PRO A 41 13.88 16.07 0.74
CA PRO A 41 14.23 15.38 -0.49
C PRO A 41 13.58 16.06 -1.71
N ARG A 42 14.21 15.88 -2.88
CA ARG A 42 13.70 16.42 -4.16
C ARG A 42 13.71 15.32 -5.21
N LEU A 43 12.86 14.33 -4.98
CA LEU A 43 12.63 13.22 -5.89
C LEU A 43 11.54 13.63 -6.88
N THR A 44 11.89 13.68 -8.16
CA THR A 44 10.93 13.96 -9.23
C THR A 44 11.07 12.88 -10.26
N GLU A 45 9.94 12.30 -10.64
CA GLU A 45 9.87 11.20 -11.58
C GLU A 45 8.83 11.49 -12.66
N THR A 46 9.16 11.19 -13.90
CA THR A 46 8.17 11.06 -14.96
C THR A 46 7.75 9.61 -15.00
N VAL A 47 6.50 9.35 -14.61
CA VAL A 47 5.92 8.01 -14.51
C VAL A 47 5.23 7.69 -15.85
N PRO A 48 5.84 6.90 -16.75
CA PRO A 48 5.16 6.33 -17.91
C PRO A 48 4.00 5.45 -17.47
N VAL A 49 2.81 5.74 -18.00
CA VAL A 49 1.60 4.95 -17.78
C VAL A 49 1.06 4.52 -19.15
N ASN A 50 1.17 3.23 -19.44
CA ASN A 50 0.51 2.65 -20.61
C ASN A 50 -0.95 2.36 -20.24
N VAL A 51 -1.89 2.85 -21.05
CA VAL A 51 -3.28 2.42 -21.00
C VAL A 51 -3.59 1.72 -22.30
N VAL A 52 -3.99 0.45 -22.20
CA VAL A 52 -4.19 -0.43 -23.34
C VAL A 52 -5.65 -0.86 -23.37
N PHE A 53 -6.36 -0.48 -24.41
CA PHE A 53 -7.73 -0.91 -24.66
C PHE A 53 -7.72 -2.14 -25.57
N VAL A 54 -8.32 -3.23 -25.11
CA VAL A 54 -8.43 -4.50 -25.83
C VAL A 54 -9.91 -4.82 -26.05
N GLY A 55 -10.37 -4.86 -27.29
CA GLY A 55 -11.79 -5.03 -27.63
C GLY A 55 -12.62 -3.75 -27.52
N TYR A 56 -11.97 -2.59 -27.51
CA TYR A 56 -12.62 -1.29 -27.64
C TYR A 56 -12.17 -0.58 -28.92
N GLU A 57 -13.12 0.03 -29.61
CA GLU A 57 -12.83 0.93 -30.71
C GLU A 57 -12.56 2.36 -30.18
N PRO A 58 -11.68 3.14 -30.84
CA PRO A 58 -11.45 4.55 -30.47
C PRO A 58 -12.72 5.42 -30.44
N GLY A 59 -13.75 5.03 -31.19
CA GLY A 59 -15.06 5.70 -31.17
C GLY A 59 -15.91 5.40 -29.94
N GLN A 60 -15.67 4.29 -29.24
CA GLN A 60 -16.36 3.94 -27.99
C GLN A 60 -15.70 4.61 -26.79
N VAL A 61 -14.37 4.56 -26.75
CA VAL A 61 -13.57 5.19 -25.69
C VAL A 61 -12.82 6.38 -26.29
N GLY A 62 -13.45 7.55 -26.30
CA GLY A 62 -12.85 8.76 -26.85
C GLY A 62 -11.67 9.26 -25.99
N ALA A 63 -10.49 9.40 -26.59
CA ALA A 63 -9.28 9.84 -25.89
C ALA A 63 -9.41 11.17 -25.14
N GLY A 64 -10.23 12.10 -25.64
CA GLY A 64 -10.46 13.40 -25.00
C GLY A 64 -11.24 13.28 -23.68
N ALA A 65 -12.33 12.51 -23.68
CA ALA A 65 -13.13 12.26 -22.48
C ALA A 65 -12.33 11.46 -21.44
N PHE A 66 -11.65 10.40 -21.87
CA PHE A 66 -10.79 9.59 -21.00
C PHE A 66 -9.68 10.43 -20.34
N LYS A 67 -8.93 11.22 -21.13
CA LYS A 67 -7.87 12.08 -20.61
C LYS A 67 -8.38 13.25 -19.78
N GLY A 68 -9.66 13.61 -19.90
CA GLY A 68 -10.29 14.66 -19.11
C GLY A 68 -10.31 14.34 -17.62
N GLU A 69 -10.33 13.05 -17.27
CA GLU A 69 -10.36 12.57 -15.89
C GLU A 69 -8.97 12.44 -15.26
N LEU A 70 -7.92 12.25 -16.07
CA LEU A 70 -6.59 11.89 -15.59
C LEU A 70 -5.87 13.04 -14.90
N ALA A 71 -5.19 12.74 -13.80
CA ALA A 71 -4.29 13.66 -13.12
C ALA A 71 -3.03 13.91 -13.95
N LYS A 72 -2.42 15.10 -13.86
CA LYS A 72 -1.14 15.40 -14.52
C LYS A 72 0.06 15.14 -13.62
N LYS A 73 -0.13 15.34 -12.32
CA LYS A 73 0.91 15.19 -11.30
C LYS A 73 0.35 14.49 -10.07
N TYR A 74 1.26 13.96 -9.26
CA TYR A 74 0.90 13.46 -7.94
C TYR A 74 1.97 13.76 -6.90
N GLU A 75 1.55 14.17 -5.71
CA GLU A 75 2.40 14.42 -4.54
C GLU A 75 1.87 13.58 -3.36
N PRO A 76 2.55 12.48 -2.98
CA PRO A 76 2.11 11.66 -1.87
C PRO A 76 2.28 12.40 -0.54
N VAL A 77 1.36 12.12 0.37
CA VAL A 77 1.35 12.61 1.76
C VAL A 77 1.23 11.44 2.72
N VAL A 78 1.57 11.64 4.00
CA VAL A 78 1.23 10.67 5.05
C VAL A 78 -0.25 10.84 5.41
N ARG A 79 -1.09 9.85 5.10
CA ARG A 79 -2.55 9.97 5.21
C ARG A 79 -3.04 10.09 6.65
N SER A 80 -2.45 9.34 7.58
CA SER A 80 -2.82 9.37 9.01
C SER A 80 -2.70 10.77 9.63
N ARG A 81 -1.82 11.62 9.10
CA ARG A 81 -1.61 13.00 9.56
C ARG A 81 -2.75 13.95 9.16
N LEU A 82 -3.52 13.61 8.13
CA LEU A 82 -4.57 14.48 7.59
C LEU A 82 -5.71 14.70 8.60
N ALA A 83 -6.06 13.68 9.38
CA ALA A 83 -7.05 13.79 10.45
C ALA A 83 -6.65 14.78 11.56
N TYR A 84 -5.34 15.05 11.67
CA TYR A 84 -4.74 16.01 12.60
C TYR A 84 -4.43 17.36 11.95
N ASP A 85 -5.02 17.65 10.79
CA ASP A 85 -4.78 18.85 9.97
C ASP A 85 -3.30 19.04 9.55
N VAL A 86 -2.52 17.95 9.52
CA VAL A 86 -1.11 17.97 9.12
C VAL A 86 -0.94 17.39 7.73
N VAL A 87 -0.49 18.21 6.78
CA VAL A 87 -0.12 17.77 5.43
C VAL A 87 1.38 17.50 5.37
N GLU A 88 1.77 16.27 5.71
CA GLU A 88 3.16 15.83 5.69
C GLU A 88 3.53 15.29 4.30
N LYS A 89 4.39 16.01 3.57
CA LYS A 89 4.84 15.61 2.23
C LYS A 89 6.13 14.81 2.29
N LEU A 90 6.23 13.77 1.47
CA LEU A 90 7.42 12.91 1.38
C LEU A 90 8.59 13.53 0.56
N GLY A 91 8.39 14.68 -0.10
CA GLY A 91 9.40 15.22 -1.02
C GLY A 91 9.53 14.45 -2.34
N ILE A 92 8.48 13.70 -2.70
CA ILE A 92 8.32 13.00 -3.99
C ILE A 92 7.32 13.78 -4.86
N THR A 93 7.59 13.88 -6.16
CA THR A 93 6.66 14.43 -7.15
C THR A 93 6.64 13.56 -8.39
N TYR A 94 5.48 12.97 -8.68
CA TYR A 94 5.24 12.25 -9.92
C TYR A 94 4.66 13.19 -10.98
N LYS A 95 5.10 13.00 -12.22
CA LYS A 95 4.49 13.58 -13.41
C LYS A 95 4.10 12.45 -14.34
N TYR A 96 2.82 12.31 -14.64
CA TYR A 96 2.37 11.19 -15.47
C TYR A 96 2.62 11.46 -16.95
N ASP A 97 3.10 10.43 -17.64
CA ASP A 97 3.26 10.39 -19.10
C ASP A 97 2.39 9.28 -19.67
N TYR A 98 1.15 9.64 -20.04
CA TYR A 98 0.14 8.70 -20.50
C TYR A 98 0.29 8.34 -21.98
N ARG A 99 0.33 7.03 -22.23
CA ARG A 99 0.27 6.47 -23.58
C ARG A 99 -0.96 5.59 -23.73
N LEU A 100 -1.90 6.05 -24.57
CA LEU A 100 -3.07 5.27 -24.95
C LEU A 100 -2.73 4.37 -26.15
N THR A 101 -3.09 3.09 -26.07
CA THR A 101 -2.95 2.11 -27.14
C THR A 101 -4.27 1.38 -27.31
N TYR A 102 -4.79 1.32 -28.53
CA TYR A 102 -5.90 0.43 -28.89
C TYR A 102 -5.28 -0.79 -29.56
N ALA A 103 -5.56 -1.97 -29.02
CA ALA A 103 -5.04 -3.20 -29.58
C ALA A 103 -5.60 -3.41 -31.00
N ASP A 104 -4.78 -3.96 -31.88
CA ASP A 104 -5.27 -4.33 -33.21
C ASP A 104 -6.04 -5.66 -33.17
N ARG A 105 -6.82 -5.91 -34.21
CA ARG A 105 -7.61 -7.13 -34.35
C ARG A 105 -6.78 -8.42 -34.28
N ALA A 106 -5.51 -8.37 -34.70
CA ALA A 106 -4.65 -9.55 -34.68
C ALA A 106 -4.21 -9.90 -33.25
N TYR A 107 -3.93 -8.88 -32.43
CA TYR A 107 -3.70 -9.02 -31.01
C TYR A 107 -4.95 -9.53 -30.29
N GLU A 108 -6.09 -8.85 -30.49
CA GLU A 108 -7.36 -9.19 -29.85
C GLU A 108 -7.75 -10.64 -30.13
N ASN A 109 -7.67 -11.09 -31.38
CA ASN A 109 -7.97 -12.48 -31.72
C ASN A 109 -7.07 -13.49 -31.01
N LYS A 110 -5.79 -13.18 -30.80
CA LYS A 110 -4.88 -14.05 -30.04
C LYS A 110 -5.23 -14.04 -28.56
N PHE A 111 -5.48 -12.87 -28.00
CA PHE A 111 -5.81 -12.69 -26.59
C PHE A 111 -7.15 -13.35 -26.22
N PHE A 112 -8.23 -13.05 -26.93
CA PHE A 112 -9.55 -13.65 -26.65
C PHE A 112 -9.58 -15.16 -26.94
N ASN A 113 -8.81 -15.66 -27.91
CA ASN A 113 -8.61 -17.10 -28.07
C ASN A 113 -7.85 -17.72 -26.88
N GLN A 114 -6.91 -16.98 -26.27
CA GLN A 114 -6.24 -17.44 -25.06
C GLN A 114 -7.20 -17.43 -23.86
N LEU A 115 -8.01 -16.38 -23.68
CA LEU A 115 -9.06 -16.37 -22.65
C LEU A 115 -10.02 -17.56 -22.83
N GLY A 116 -10.46 -17.82 -24.06
CA GLY A 116 -11.32 -18.97 -24.38
C GLY A 116 -10.71 -20.34 -24.04
N LYS A 117 -9.37 -20.48 -24.08
CA LYS A 117 -8.66 -21.70 -23.65
C LYS A 117 -8.53 -21.82 -22.14
N LEU A 118 -8.37 -20.70 -21.44
CA LEU A 118 -8.28 -20.65 -19.99
C LEU A 118 -9.65 -20.83 -19.32
N ALA A 119 -10.72 -20.40 -20.01
CA ALA A 119 -12.10 -20.47 -19.53
C ALA A 119 -12.56 -21.90 -19.27
N LYS A 120 -12.93 -22.17 -18.01
CA LYS A 120 -13.54 -23.43 -17.57
C LYS A 120 -15.02 -23.18 -17.28
N PRO A 121 -15.95 -24.00 -17.81
CA PRO A 121 -17.37 -23.86 -17.46
C PRO A 121 -17.59 -23.90 -15.95
N ALA A 122 -18.45 -23.02 -15.44
CA ALA A 122 -18.81 -22.93 -14.04
C ALA A 122 -20.31 -22.60 -13.89
N PRO A 123 -20.93 -22.89 -12.73
CA PRO A 123 -22.24 -22.35 -12.39
C PRO A 123 -22.25 -20.81 -12.45
N LEU A 124 -23.45 -20.24 -12.58
CA LEU A 124 -23.62 -18.81 -12.30
C LEU A 124 -23.21 -18.55 -10.85
N THR A 125 -22.61 -17.40 -10.60
CA THR A 125 -22.39 -16.93 -9.23
C THR A 125 -23.70 -16.40 -8.64
N GLU A 126 -23.80 -16.34 -7.31
CA GLU A 126 -24.94 -15.69 -6.63
C GLU A 126 -25.24 -14.29 -7.19
N TYR A 127 -24.20 -13.51 -7.51
CA TYR A 127 -24.32 -12.15 -8.02
C TYR A 127 -24.77 -12.08 -9.50
N GLN A 128 -24.38 -13.07 -10.31
CA GLN A 128 -24.93 -13.21 -11.66
C GLN A 128 -26.41 -13.59 -11.62
N GLU A 129 -26.80 -14.45 -10.69
CA GLU A 129 -28.21 -14.78 -10.46
C GLU A 129 -29.00 -13.57 -9.95
N ALA A 130 -28.45 -12.82 -8.99
CA ALA A 130 -29.04 -11.59 -8.47
C ALA A 130 -29.24 -10.54 -9.55
N TYR A 131 -28.25 -10.31 -10.43
CA TYR A 131 -28.39 -9.42 -11.58
C TYR A 131 -29.55 -9.84 -12.51
N ASN A 132 -29.69 -11.13 -12.82
CA ASN A 132 -30.78 -11.63 -13.68
C ASN A 132 -32.18 -11.37 -13.09
N THR A 133 -32.30 -11.20 -11.76
CA THR A 133 -33.60 -10.88 -11.14
C THR A 133 -34.03 -9.42 -11.33
N GLN A 134 -33.10 -8.53 -11.66
CA GLN A 134 -33.31 -7.08 -11.68
C GLN A 134 -33.80 -6.51 -13.03
N ALA A 135 -33.98 -7.36 -14.03
CA ALA A 135 -34.34 -6.97 -15.40
C ALA A 135 -33.32 -6.00 -16.04
N GLY A 136 -32.02 -6.31 -15.92
CA GLY A 136 -30.95 -5.65 -16.66
C GLY A 136 -31.13 -5.77 -18.18
N VAL A 137 -30.19 -5.21 -18.96
CA VAL A 137 -30.33 -5.18 -20.43
C VAL A 137 -30.29 -6.56 -21.10
N LEU A 138 -29.79 -7.59 -20.40
CA LEU A 138 -29.78 -8.99 -20.82
C LEU A 138 -29.73 -9.92 -19.60
N ASP A 139 -29.91 -11.21 -19.82
CA ASP A 139 -29.67 -12.26 -18.81
C ASP A 139 -28.29 -12.91 -19.02
N VAL A 140 -27.56 -13.12 -17.93
CA VAL A 140 -26.37 -13.97 -17.87
C VAL A 140 -26.83 -15.43 -17.88
N THR A 141 -26.65 -16.11 -19.02
CA THR A 141 -27.24 -17.45 -19.26
C THR A 141 -26.27 -18.62 -19.05
N ALA A 142 -24.98 -18.32 -18.87
CA ALA A 142 -23.92 -19.27 -18.59
C ALA A 142 -22.79 -18.54 -17.88
N ASN A 143 -21.84 -19.28 -17.30
CA ASN A 143 -20.64 -18.69 -16.71
C ASN A 143 -19.41 -19.56 -16.94
N HIS A 144 -18.24 -18.93 -16.88
CA HIS A 144 -16.95 -19.58 -16.88
C HIS A 144 -16.05 -18.92 -15.84
N THR A 145 -15.18 -19.70 -15.22
CA THR A 145 -14.08 -19.16 -14.42
C THR A 145 -12.81 -19.09 -15.26
N ILE A 146 -12.07 -17.99 -15.11
CA ILE A 146 -10.78 -17.78 -15.75
C ILE A 146 -9.75 -17.46 -14.66
N ASP A 147 -8.63 -18.18 -14.66
CA ASP A 147 -7.53 -17.94 -13.71
C ASP A 147 -6.88 -16.56 -13.96
N ALA A 148 -7.06 -15.64 -13.01
CA ALA A 148 -6.64 -14.24 -13.15
C ALA A 148 -5.11 -14.09 -13.28
N PRO A 149 -4.27 -14.79 -12.46
CA PRO A 149 -2.82 -14.76 -12.61
C PRO A 149 -2.34 -15.25 -13.98
N SER A 150 -2.98 -16.28 -14.56
CA SER A 150 -2.66 -16.74 -15.91
C SER A 150 -2.93 -15.67 -16.98
N VAL A 151 -3.96 -14.86 -16.80
CA VAL A 151 -4.28 -13.75 -17.71
C VAL A 151 -3.29 -12.60 -17.56
N GLU A 152 -2.99 -12.19 -16.33
CA GLU A 152 -1.94 -11.19 -16.06
C GLU A 152 -0.62 -11.64 -16.67
N LYS A 153 -0.20 -12.88 -16.42
CA LYS A 153 1.04 -13.45 -16.98
C LYS A 153 1.04 -13.41 -18.50
N TYR A 154 -0.08 -13.75 -19.14
CA TYR A 154 -0.17 -13.63 -20.60
C TYR A 154 0.01 -12.18 -21.06
N LEU A 155 -0.72 -11.23 -20.48
CA LEU A 155 -0.63 -9.80 -20.81
C LEU A 155 0.76 -9.22 -20.55
N ALA A 156 1.43 -9.66 -19.49
CA ALA A 156 2.75 -9.22 -19.10
C ALA A 156 3.84 -9.64 -20.10
N PHE A 157 3.72 -10.83 -20.70
CA PHE A 157 4.72 -11.39 -21.62
C PHE A 157 4.33 -11.35 -23.11
N HIS A 158 3.08 -11.03 -23.41
CA HIS A 158 2.58 -10.85 -24.77
C HIS A 158 1.88 -9.49 -24.91
N PRO A 159 2.54 -8.35 -24.63
CA PRO A 159 1.91 -7.05 -24.80
C PRO A 159 1.70 -6.70 -26.28
N PRO A 160 0.75 -5.80 -26.62
CA PRO A 160 0.67 -5.24 -27.96
C PRO A 160 1.95 -4.52 -28.36
N SER A 161 2.14 -4.33 -29.67
CA SER A 161 3.34 -3.68 -30.20
C SER A 161 3.57 -2.31 -29.58
N GLY A 162 4.77 -2.12 -29.03
CA GLY A 162 5.21 -0.86 -28.44
C GLY A 162 4.78 -0.64 -26.98
N VAL A 163 4.05 -1.55 -26.34
CA VAL A 163 3.76 -1.52 -24.90
C VAL A 163 4.88 -2.22 -24.14
N ASP A 164 5.42 -1.57 -23.10
CA ASP A 164 6.46 -2.12 -22.22
C ASP A 164 5.89 -2.36 -20.82
N THR A 165 5.57 -3.62 -20.53
CA THR A 165 4.97 -4.08 -19.27
C THR A 165 5.93 -4.07 -18.08
N ARG A 166 7.19 -3.70 -18.28
CA ARG A 166 8.10 -3.35 -17.15
C ARG A 166 7.73 -2.00 -16.55
N ARG A 167 6.93 -1.20 -17.24
CA ARG A 167 6.38 0.08 -16.79
C ARG A 167 4.92 -0.12 -16.42
N ASN A 168 4.40 0.78 -15.60
CA ASN A 168 3.00 0.85 -15.21
C ASN A 168 2.08 0.72 -16.43
N THR A 169 1.29 -0.35 -16.47
CA THR A 169 0.43 -0.72 -17.60
C THR A 169 -0.94 -1.15 -17.11
N VAL A 170 -1.96 -0.41 -17.53
CA VAL A 170 -3.37 -0.72 -17.29
C VAL A 170 -3.95 -1.32 -18.57
N TYR A 171 -4.54 -2.50 -18.50
CA TYR A 171 -5.32 -3.08 -19.60
C TYR A 171 -6.80 -2.94 -19.30
N PHE A 172 -7.54 -2.27 -20.18
CA PHE A 172 -9.00 -2.35 -20.20
C PHE A 172 -9.41 -3.39 -21.22
N ILE A 173 -10.21 -4.36 -20.80
CA ILE A 173 -10.66 -5.47 -21.63
C ILE A 173 -12.17 -5.38 -21.86
N ASN A 174 -12.60 -5.73 -23.07
CA ASN A 174 -13.99 -5.95 -23.45
C ASN A 174 -14.09 -7.07 -24.49
N TRP A 175 -14.52 -8.25 -24.05
CA TRP A 175 -14.81 -9.39 -24.93
C TRP A 175 -16.24 -9.34 -25.49
N HIS A 176 -17.14 -8.60 -24.86
CA HIS A 176 -18.56 -8.55 -25.23
C HIS A 176 -18.75 -8.00 -26.66
N GLY A 177 -19.72 -8.56 -27.38
CA GLY A 177 -19.99 -8.23 -28.80
C GLY A 177 -19.18 -9.05 -29.81
N ARG A 178 -18.20 -9.84 -29.37
CA ARG A 178 -17.52 -10.82 -30.22
C ARG A 178 -18.31 -12.12 -30.32
N SER A 179 -18.23 -12.81 -31.46
CA SER A 179 -18.93 -14.09 -31.66
C SER A 179 -18.38 -15.24 -30.82
N ASP A 180 -17.17 -15.09 -30.27
CA ASP A 180 -16.51 -16.05 -29.38
C ASP A 180 -16.62 -15.66 -27.89
N PHE A 181 -17.42 -14.64 -27.57
CA PHE A 181 -17.64 -14.19 -26.19
C PHE A 181 -18.16 -15.31 -25.28
N LYS A 182 -17.69 -15.28 -24.03
CA LYS A 182 -18.19 -16.12 -22.94
C LYS A 182 -18.46 -15.21 -21.74
N PHE A 183 -19.63 -15.35 -21.15
CA PHE A 183 -19.86 -14.86 -19.78
C PHE A 183 -18.86 -15.54 -18.85
N HIS A 184 -18.18 -14.74 -18.03
CA HIS A 184 -17.10 -15.20 -17.19
C HIS A 184 -16.88 -14.30 -15.98
N VAL A 185 -16.19 -14.85 -14.99
CA VAL A 185 -15.55 -14.14 -13.88
C VAL A 185 -14.09 -14.59 -13.77
N TYR A 186 -13.25 -13.75 -13.18
CA TYR A 186 -11.89 -14.13 -12.83
C TYR A 186 -11.82 -14.75 -11.44
N THR A 187 -10.87 -15.66 -11.27
CA THR A 187 -10.62 -16.37 -10.01
C THR A 187 -9.13 -16.42 -9.70
N LYS A 188 -8.79 -16.34 -8.42
CA LYS A 188 -7.52 -16.77 -7.84
C LYS A 188 -7.85 -17.81 -6.77
N THR A 189 -7.24 -18.99 -6.84
CA THR A 189 -7.53 -20.14 -5.95
C THR A 189 -6.24 -20.86 -5.58
N GLY A 190 -6.28 -21.75 -4.59
CA GLY A 190 -5.15 -22.59 -4.21
C GLY A 190 -4.21 -21.94 -3.21
N GLU A 191 -4.67 -20.87 -2.54
CA GLU A 191 -3.93 -20.15 -1.52
C GLU A 191 -4.83 -19.95 -0.28
N PRO A 192 -5.11 -21.04 0.45
CA PRO A 192 -5.98 -20.98 1.62
C PRO A 192 -5.37 -20.13 2.74
N ASP A 193 -6.20 -19.66 3.66
CA ASP A 193 -5.73 -19.08 4.91
C ASP A 193 -4.78 -20.09 5.63
N PRO A 194 -3.58 -19.65 6.04
CA PRO A 194 -2.54 -20.54 6.57
C PRO A 194 -2.87 -21.15 7.94
N ASP A 195 -3.86 -20.59 8.63
CA ASP A 195 -4.22 -20.97 9.99
C ASP A 195 -5.46 -21.86 10.04
N THR A 196 -6.44 -21.62 9.17
CA THR A 196 -7.70 -22.40 9.10
C THR A 196 -7.73 -23.39 7.93
N GLY A 197 -6.96 -23.14 6.87
CA GLY A 197 -6.99 -23.90 5.63
C GLY A 197 -8.17 -23.56 4.70
N TYR A 198 -8.90 -22.47 4.96
CA TYR A 198 -10.04 -22.06 4.15
C TYR A 198 -9.58 -21.34 2.87
N ASP A 199 -9.97 -21.87 1.70
CA ASP A 199 -9.68 -21.24 0.40
C ASP A 199 -10.88 -20.37 -0.02
N PHE A 200 -10.81 -19.08 0.27
CA PHE A 200 -11.86 -18.12 -0.06
C PHE A 200 -12.13 -18.04 -1.55
N GLY A 201 -11.07 -17.99 -2.36
CA GLY A 201 -11.17 -17.88 -3.81
C GLY A 201 -11.87 -19.09 -4.45
N ALA A 202 -11.69 -20.28 -3.89
CA ALA A 202 -12.39 -21.48 -4.33
C ALA A 202 -13.82 -21.58 -3.77
N SER A 203 -14.06 -21.09 -2.56
CA SER A 203 -15.28 -21.40 -1.80
C SER A 203 -16.35 -20.32 -1.83
N ARG A 204 -15.99 -19.07 -2.10
CA ARG A 204 -16.88 -17.91 -2.01
C ARG A 204 -17.14 -17.24 -3.34
N ASP A 205 -18.40 -16.97 -3.65
CA ASP A 205 -18.77 -16.24 -4.87
C ASP A 205 -18.43 -14.76 -4.76
N SER A 206 -18.36 -14.23 -3.54
CA SER A 206 -17.94 -12.85 -3.28
C SER A 206 -16.49 -12.56 -3.68
N ARG A 207 -15.64 -13.60 -3.86
CA ARG A 207 -14.22 -13.45 -4.24
C ARG A 207 -13.94 -13.66 -5.72
N LYS A 208 -14.99 -13.56 -6.53
CA LYS A 208 -14.90 -13.59 -7.99
C LYS A 208 -14.69 -12.16 -8.47
N MET A 209 -13.81 -12.00 -9.44
CA MET A 209 -13.25 -10.70 -9.81
C MET A 209 -13.51 -10.36 -11.27
N ILE A 210 -13.37 -9.09 -11.63
CA ILE A 210 -13.32 -8.55 -12.99
C ILE A 210 -11.96 -7.91 -13.34
N ALA A 211 -11.06 -7.82 -12.38
CA ALA A 211 -9.73 -7.24 -12.48
C ALA A 211 -8.70 -8.09 -11.74
N TRP A 212 -7.43 -7.89 -12.07
CA TRP A 212 -6.30 -8.48 -11.36
C TRP A 212 -4.98 -7.85 -11.79
N GLY A 213 -3.99 -7.88 -10.90
CA GLY A 213 -2.61 -7.70 -11.27
C GLY A 213 -1.69 -7.34 -10.12
N GLY A 214 -0.41 -7.10 -10.44
CA GLY A 214 0.61 -6.78 -9.47
C GLY A 214 1.34 -8.00 -8.92
N THR A 215 1.20 -9.19 -9.52
CA THR A 215 1.94 -10.38 -9.09
C THR A 215 3.44 -10.15 -9.20
N THR A 216 4.19 -10.49 -8.15
CA THR A 216 5.63 -10.20 -8.10
C THR A 216 6.42 -11.18 -8.96
N ALA A 217 7.71 -10.90 -9.15
CA ALA A 217 8.58 -11.80 -9.92
C ALA A 217 8.82 -13.13 -9.20
N ASP A 218 8.80 -13.07 -7.87
CA ASP A 218 9.28 -14.06 -6.91
C ASP A 218 8.18 -14.65 -6.02
N ASP A 219 6.93 -14.18 -6.14
CA ASP A 219 5.69 -14.75 -5.56
C ASP A 219 5.68 -16.28 -5.71
N GLU A 220 5.46 -16.97 -4.59
CA GLU A 220 5.71 -18.40 -4.45
C GLU A 220 4.71 -19.26 -5.21
N GLU A 221 3.48 -18.78 -5.35
CA GLU A 221 2.34 -19.51 -5.93
C GLU A 221 2.27 -19.26 -7.44
N THR A 222 2.42 -18.01 -7.86
CA THR A 222 2.07 -17.52 -9.19
C THR A 222 3.09 -16.59 -9.84
N GLY A 223 4.28 -16.45 -9.23
CA GLY A 223 5.36 -15.57 -9.67
C GLY A 223 5.59 -15.46 -11.17
N LEU A 224 5.77 -14.22 -11.62
CA LEU A 224 5.98 -13.89 -13.03
C LEU A 224 7.38 -14.26 -13.52
N GLY A 225 8.35 -14.47 -12.62
CA GLY A 225 9.76 -14.73 -12.92
C GLY A 225 10.55 -13.50 -13.39
N ALA A 226 9.89 -12.36 -13.57
CA ALA A 226 10.51 -11.07 -13.84
C ALA A 226 9.54 -9.95 -13.43
N THR A 227 10.07 -8.82 -12.96
CA THR A 227 9.27 -7.65 -12.58
C THR A 227 8.46 -7.11 -13.75
N ARG A 228 7.15 -7.06 -13.55
CA ARG A 228 6.15 -6.49 -14.46
C ARG A 228 5.19 -5.64 -13.62
N ARG A 229 4.59 -4.63 -14.24
CA ARG A 229 3.70 -3.68 -13.58
C ARG A 229 2.40 -3.63 -14.37
N VAL A 230 1.65 -4.72 -14.28
CA VAL A 230 0.44 -4.95 -15.05
C VAL A 230 -0.73 -5.03 -14.09
N TRP A 231 -1.81 -4.34 -14.45
CA TRP A 231 -3.11 -4.54 -13.85
C TRP A 231 -4.14 -4.49 -14.99
N PHE A 232 -5.09 -5.41 -15.00
CA PHE A 232 -6.15 -5.41 -15.99
C PHE A 232 -7.51 -5.25 -15.31
N HIS A 233 -8.44 -4.65 -16.05
CA HIS A 233 -9.84 -4.47 -15.66
C HIS A 233 -10.72 -4.79 -16.86
N ASP A 234 -11.54 -5.82 -16.73
CA ASP A 234 -12.36 -6.38 -17.79
C ASP A 234 -13.84 -6.10 -17.54
N LEU A 235 -14.38 -5.06 -18.18
CA LEU A 235 -15.81 -4.76 -18.05
C LEU A 235 -16.71 -5.83 -18.69
N SER A 236 -16.17 -6.79 -19.44
CA SER A 236 -16.97 -7.90 -19.96
C SER A 236 -16.99 -9.13 -19.05
N ALA A 237 -16.23 -9.09 -17.95
CA ALA A 237 -16.33 -10.05 -16.86
C ALA A 237 -17.40 -9.59 -15.86
N GLY A 238 -17.85 -10.51 -15.01
CA GLY A 238 -18.86 -10.25 -13.99
C GLY A 238 -20.30 -10.52 -14.46
N PRO A 239 -21.29 -9.87 -13.84
CA PRO A 239 -21.14 -9.02 -12.66
C PRO A 239 -20.63 -9.80 -11.44
N GLU A 240 -20.07 -9.09 -10.48
CA GLU A 240 -19.48 -9.58 -9.23
C GLU A 240 -19.86 -8.67 -8.04
N SER A 241 -19.51 -9.10 -6.83
CA SER A 241 -20.00 -8.49 -5.58
C SER A 241 -19.21 -7.30 -5.11
N TRP A 242 -17.90 -7.31 -5.29
CA TRP A 242 -16.95 -6.43 -4.62
C TRP A 242 -17.14 -4.97 -5.02
N THR A 243 -17.43 -4.72 -6.29
CA THR A 243 -17.78 -3.39 -6.79
C THR A 243 -19.28 -3.16 -6.84
N GLU A 244 -20.07 -4.09 -6.29
CA GLU A 244 -21.54 -4.15 -6.33
C GLU A 244 -22.08 -3.95 -7.76
N ASN A 245 -21.32 -4.32 -8.80
CA ASN A 245 -21.67 -4.00 -10.18
C ASN A 245 -22.83 -4.84 -10.74
N TYR A 246 -23.33 -5.80 -9.94
CA TYR A 246 -24.52 -6.58 -10.22
C TYR A 246 -25.83 -5.84 -9.91
N ASP A 247 -25.84 -4.86 -8.97
CA ASP A 247 -27.06 -4.16 -8.60
C ASP A 247 -27.29 -2.93 -9.51
N VAL A 248 -28.06 -3.11 -10.57
CA VAL A 248 -28.35 -2.04 -11.54
C VAL A 248 -29.66 -1.29 -11.23
N THR A 249 -30.27 -1.55 -10.08
CA THR A 249 -31.60 -1.01 -9.74
C THR A 249 -31.64 -0.18 -8.47
N ASN A 250 -30.74 -0.46 -7.52
CA ASN A 250 -30.57 0.33 -6.32
C ASN A 250 -29.50 1.41 -6.53
N ALA A 251 -29.78 2.65 -6.11
CA ALA A 251 -28.80 3.72 -6.23
C ALA A 251 -27.81 3.79 -5.06
N ASP A 252 -28.23 3.31 -3.88
CA ASP A 252 -27.53 3.42 -2.59
C ASP A 252 -27.43 1.99 -2.03
N VAL A 253 -26.28 1.35 -2.26
CA VAL A 253 -26.07 -0.08 -1.97
C VAL A 253 -25.49 -0.32 -0.58
N ASP A 254 -24.87 0.69 0.04
CA ASP A 254 -24.37 0.61 1.41
C ASP A 254 -25.38 1.12 2.46
N GLY A 255 -26.46 1.79 2.04
CA GLY A 255 -27.56 2.23 2.87
C GLY A 255 -27.29 3.52 3.65
N ASP A 256 -26.27 4.30 3.26
CA ASP A 256 -25.89 5.55 3.91
C ASP A 256 -26.78 6.75 3.53
N GLY A 257 -27.65 6.57 2.53
CA GLY A 257 -28.58 7.58 2.02
C GLY A 257 -28.07 8.39 0.83
N GLU A 258 -26.85 8.14 0.36
CA GLU A 258 -26.23 8.78 -0.80
C GLU A 258 -26.04 7.78 -1.97
N PRO A 259 -26.19 8.21 -3.24
CA PRO A 259 -25.98 7.29 -4.36
C PRO A 259 -24.52 6.86 -4.58
N ASP A 260 -24.32 5.56 -4.76
CA ASP A 260 -23.03 4.94 -5.05
C ASP A 260 -22.69 4.91 -6.53
N TYR A 261 -21.54 5.48 -6.86
CA TYR A 261 -21.05 5.55 -8.23
C TYR A 261 -20.38 4.24 -8.62
N ARG A 262 -21.15 3.36 -9.26
CA ARG A 262 -20.71 2.03 -9.69
C ARG A 262 -20.53 1.93 -11.20
N MET A 263 -19.67 1.01 -11.62
CA MET A 263 -19.39 0.73 -13.04
C MET A 263 -19.89 -0.66 -13.37
N PRO A 264 -21.01 -0.78 -14.12
CA PRO A 264 -21.63 -2.07 -14.39
C PRO A 264 -20.84 -2.83 -15.47
N PRO A 265 -21.17 -4.11 -15.72
CA PRO A 265 -20.68 -4.81 -16.90
C PRO A 265 -20.96 -4.04 -18.20
N ILE A 266 -20.11 -4.24 -19.20
CA ILE A 266 -20.05 -3.44 -20.44
C ILE A 266 -21.36 -3.41 -21.22
N TRP A 267 -22.20 -4.45 -21.11
CA TRP A 267 -23.50 -4.47 -21.78
C TRP A 267 -24.47 -3.44 -21.22
N GLU A 268 -24.34 -3.04 -19.95
CA GLU A 268 -25.15 -1.99 -19.32
C GLU A 268 -24.78 -0.56 -19.78
N TYR A 269 -23.70 -0.40 -20.53
CA TYR A 269 -23.39 0.84 -21.27
C TYR A 269 -24.20 0.91 -22.57
N ALA A 270 -25.52 0.92 -22.43
CA ALA A 270 -26.47 0.81 -23.53
C ALA A 270 -27.61 1.85 -23.42
N ALA A 271 -28.36 2.01 -24.52
CA ALA A 271 -29.60 2.76 -24.46
C ALA A 271 -30.61 2.01 -23.59
N GLY A 272 -30.95 2.57 -22.43
CA GLY A 272 -31.85 1.92 -21.47
C GLY A 272 -31.15 0.98 -20.47
N GLY A 273 -29.82 0.91 -20.46
CA GLY A 273 -29.06 0.28 -19.39
C GLY A 273 -28.74 1.24 -18.24
N TYR A 274 -28.06 0.73 -17.21
CA TYR A 274 -27.67 1.50 -16.02
C TYR A 274 -26.80 2.72 -16.37
N ARG A 275 -25.93 2.61 -17.39
CA ARG A 275 -25.05 3.70 -17.84
C ARG A 275 -25.33 4.06 -19.28
N THR A 276 -25.29 5.35 -19.59
CA THR A 276 -25.31 5.77 -21.00
C THR A 276 -23.99 5.38 -21.68
N PRO A 277 -23.99 5.02 -22.97
CA PRO A 277 -22.76 4.69 -23.70
C PRO A 277 -21.71 5.81 -23.66
N ALA A 278 -22.13 7.07 -23.58
CA ALA A 278 -21.23 8.22 -23.55
C ALA A 278 -20.41 8.32 -22.24
N ALA A 279 -20.83 7.65 -21.17
CA ALA A 279 -20.15 7.69 -19.88
C ALA A 279 -18.91 6.80 -19.82
N LEU A 280 -18.83 5.77 -20.68
CA LEU A 280 -17.78 4.74 -20.67
C LEU A 280 -16.37 5.33 -20.64
N ALA A 281 -16.08 6.32 -21.50
CA ALA A 281 -14.74 6.89 -21.57
C ALA A 281 -14.32 7.62 -20.29
N GLY A 282 -15.27 8.31 -19.63
CA GLY A 282 -15.02 8.96 -18.34
C GLY A 282 -14.83 7.93 -17.23
N ASP A 283 -15.64 6.89 -17.21
CA ASP A 283 -15.55 5.82 -16.20
C ASP A 283 -14.21 5.10 -16.23
N LEU A 284 -13.74 4.70 -17.42
CA LEU A 284 -12.40 4.11 -17.56
C LEU A 284 -11.29 5.10 -17.16
N GLY A 285 -11.49 6.41 -17.41
CA GLY A 285 -10.60 7.47 -16.96
C GLY A 285 -10.52 7.57 -15.43
N LYS A 286 -11.68 7.45 -14.76
CA LYS A 286 -11.78 7.40 -13.30
C LYS A 286 -11.11 6.17 -12.71
N ILE A 287 -11.33 4.97 -13.26
CA ILE A 287 -10.60 3.75 -12.85
C ILE A 287 -9.10 3.95 -12.97
N THR A 288 -8.65 4.55 -14.08
CA THR A 288 -7.21 4.81 -14.25
C THR A 288 -6.67 5.73 -13.17
N ARG A 289 -7.35 6.86 -12.88
CA ARG A 289 -6.88 7.82 -11.88
C ARG A 289 -7.01 7.29 -10.46
N TYR A 290 -8.24 7.03 -10.05
CA TYR A 290 -8.56 6.75 -8.66
C TYR A 290 -8.17 5.34 -8.26
N VAL A 291 -8.20 4.35 -9.15
CA VAL A 291 -7.79 2.99 -8.80
C VAL A 291 -6.33 2.76 -9.18
N ALA A 292 -6.03 2.67 -10.47
CA ALA A 292 -4.72 2.22 -10.91
C ALA A 292 -3.56 3.14 -10.49
N LEU A 293 -3.74 4.46 -10.46
CA LEU A 293 -2.67 5.38 -10.05
C LEU A 293 -2.65 5.66 -8.56
N ASN A 294 -3.77 6.12 -8.00
CA ASN A 294 -3.82 6.61 -6.64
C ASN A 294 -3.80 5.46 -5.60
N LEU A 295 -4.34 4.29 -5.92
CA LEU A 295 -4.43 3.14 -5.01
C LEU A 295 -3.40 2.04 -5.28
N LEU A 296 -2.87 1.94 -6.50
CA LEU A 296 -1.89 0.91 -6.86
C LEU A 296 -0.50 1.52 -7.14
N MET A 297 -0.35 2.27 -8.22
CA MET A 297 0.98 2.52 -8.80
C MET A 297 1.82 3.59 -8.10
N THR A 298 1.18 4.58 -7.46
CA THR A 298 1.82 5.81 -6.95
C THR A 298 1.11 6.32 -5.69
N THR A 299 0.84 5.40 -4.76
CA THR A 299 0.03 5.67 -3.57
C THR A 299 0.63 6.73 -2.65
N SER A 300 -0.19 7.18 -1.70
CA SER A 300 0.27 7.85 -0.48
C SER A 300 0.41 6.81 0.63
N PRO A 301 1.46 6.86 1.46
CA PRO A 301 1.53 5.95 2.60
C PRO A 301 0.47 6.28 3.65
N LEU A 302 0.01 5.26 4.36
CA LEU A 302 -0.90 5.45 5.49
C LEU A 302 -0.17 6.16 6.63
N TYR A 303 0.92 5.55 7.09
CA TYR A 303 1.77 6.01 8.19
C TYR A 303 3.20 6.38 7.73
N PRO A 304 3.96 7.17 8.53
CA PRO A 304 5.36 7.48 8.23
C PRO A 304 6.23 6.22 8.09
N VAL A 305 6.88 6.02 6.94
CA VAL A 305 7.61 4.76 6.65
C VAL A 305 8.94 4.60 7.39
N GLU A 306 9.46 5.69 7.96
CA GLU A 306 10.66 5.70 8.82
C GLU A 306 10.42 5.09 10.20
N LEU A 307 9.17 4.85 10.58
CA LEU A 307 8.73 4.38 11.91
C LEU A 307 9.02 5.41 13.01
N PRO A 308 8.36 5.34 14.19
CA PRO A 308 8.54 6.31 15.29
C PRO A 308 9.88 6.10 16.02
N THR A 309 10.96 6.29 15.29
CA THR A 309 12.34 6.10 15.73
C THR A 309 13.14 7.35 15.43
N THR A 310 14.27 7.49 16.12
CA THR A 310 15.18 8.61 15.88
C THR A 310 15.94 8.46 14.57
N GLU A 311 16.26 7.24 14.19
CA GLU A 311 16.94 6.91 12.94
C GLU A 311 16.17 5.77 12.27
N PRO A 312 16.02 5.76 10.93
CA PRO A 312 15.36 4.66 10.25
C PRO A 312 15.94 3.30 10.70
N PRO A 313 15.12 2.40 11.27
CA PRO A 313 15.62 1.23 11.96
C PRO A 313 16.22 0.23 10.98
N ARG A 314 17.17 -0.58 11.44
CA ARG A 314 17.71 -1.72 10.67
C ARG A 314 17.15 -3.05 11.15
N SER A 315 16.76 -3.15 12.42
CA SER A 315 15.99 -4.29 12.93
C SER A 315 14.62 -3.88 13.43
N ILE A 316 13.64 -4.73 13.17
CA ILE A 316 12.25 -4.57 13.61
C ILE A 316 11.84 -5.90 14.25
N ASN A 317 11.49 -5.88 15.52
CA ASN A 317 10.82 -7.01 16.17
C ASN A 317 9.31 -6.82 16.09
N ILE A 318 8.60 -7.84 15.63
CA ILE A 318 7.14 -7.93 15.72
C ILE A 318 6.83 -8.61 17.05
N ASP A 319 6.50 -7.80 18.07
CA ASP A 319 6.24 -8.25 19.45
C ASP A 319 4.75 -8.55 19.61
N ALA A 320 4.39 -9.83 19.45
CA ALA A 320 3.01 -10.27 19.53
C ALA A 320 2.56 -10.61 20.96
N ASN A 321 1.57 -9.86 21.42
CA ASN A 321 1.01 -9.92 22.76
C ASN A 321 -0.42 -10.46 22.68
N THR A 322 -0.61 -11.75 22.99
CA THR A 322 -1.92 -12.41 22.83
C THR A 322 -2.67 -12.45 24.15
N TYR A 323 -3.83 -11.79 24.20
CA TYR A 323 -4.78 -11.90 25.30
C TYR A 323 -5.68 -13.12 25.11
N GLU A 324 -5.37 -14.20 25.80
CA GLU A 324 -6.05 -15.49 25.72
C GLU A 324 -7.38 -15.47 26.49
N GLY A 325 -8.49 -15.45 25.76
CA GLY A 325 -9.85 -15.55 26.30
C GLY A 325 -10.51 -16.92 26.14
N TRP A 326 -9.87 -17.89 25.46
CA TRP A 326 -10.43 -19.23 25.23
C TRP A 326 -9.91 -20.26 26.24
N PRO A 327 -10.76 -20.85 27.09
CA PRO A 327 -10.32 -21.85 28.04
C PRO A 327 -9.75 -23.10 27.35
N GLY A 328 -8.49 -23.41 27.63
CA GLY A 328 -7.84 -24.65 27.19
C GLY A 328 -7.40 -24.68 25.72
N LEU A 329 -7.45 -23.53 25.04
CA LEU A 329 -6.78 -23.33 23.76
C LEU A 329 -5.65 -22.30 23.93
N ASP A 330 -4.51 -22.57 23.30
CA ASP A 330 -3.46 -21.60 23.06
C ASP A 330 -3.66 -21.09 21.61
N ALA A 331 -4.24 -19.90 21.48
CA ALA A 331 -4.58 -19.35 20.18
C ALA A 331 -3.33 -18.83 19.47
N SER A 332 -2.36 -18.26 20.20
CA SER A 332 -1.10 -17.81 19.61
C SER A 332 -0.33 -18.97 18.96
N ALA A 333 -0.32 -20.16 19.57
CA ALA A 333 0.30 -21.36 18.99
C ALA A 333 -0.50 -21.97 17.82
N ARG A 334 -1.83 -21.83 17.83
CA ARG A 334 -2.70 -22.46 16.82
C ARG A 334 -2.88 -21.60 15.57
N TYR A 335 -3.15 -20.32 15.76
CA TYR A 335 -3.61 -19.40 14.72
C TYR A 335 -2.58 -18.32 14.37
N VAL A 336 -1.34 -18.45 14.81
CA VAL A 336 -0.23 -17.65 14.29
C VAL A 336 0.84 -18.58 13.73
N LYS A 337 1.35 -18.25 12.54
CA LYS A 337 2.54 -18.84 11.92
C LYS A 337 3.67 -17.81 11.90
N PRO A 338 4.48 -17.69 12.98
CA PRO A 338 5.53 -16.67 13.08
C PRO A 338 6.49 -16.62 11.88
N LYS A 339 6.84 -17.80 11.33
CA LYS A 339 7.74 -17.88 10.17
C LYS A 339 7.14 -17.26 8.91
N LEU A 340 5.82 -17.39 8.73
CA LEU A 340 5.12 -16.78 7.62
C LEU A 340 5.07 -15.26 7.81
N VAL A 341 4.69 -14.80 9.00
CA VAL A 341 4.68 -13.35 9.35
C VAL A 341 6.04 -12.71 9.05
N VAL A 342 7.13 -13.33 9.53
CA VAL A 342 8.48 -12.82 9.25
C VAL A 342 8.84 -12.89 7.76
N LYS A 343 8.46 -13.96 7.05
CA LYS A 343 8.72 -14.11 5.61
C LYS A 343 8.08 -12.96 4.84
N GLU A 344 6.76 -12.80 4.94
CA GLU A 344 6.02 -11.85 4.10
C GLU A 344 6.41 -10.40 4.40
N LEU A 345 6.55 -10.03 5.68
CA LEU A 345 7.01 -8.70 6.05
C LEU A 345 8.45 -8.43 5.58
N SER A 346 9.30 -9.47 5.51
CA SER A 346 10.67 -9.33 5.01
C SER A 346 10.72 -9.09 3.51
N GLU A 347 9.69 -9.43 2.75
CA GLU A 347 9.63 -9.13 1.33
C GLU A 347 9.38 -7.65 1.10
N LEU A 348 8.47 -7.06 1.87
CA LEU A 348 8.17 -5.63 1.87
C LEU A 348 9.37 -4.82 2.40
N ARG A 349 9.96 -5.25 3.52
CA ARG A 349 11.07 -4.57 4.22
C ARG A 349 12.39 -5.33 4.09
N TRP A 350 12.74 -5.75 2.88
CA TRP A 350 13.90 -6.59 2.55
C TRP A 350 15.29 -6.07 2.97
N ARG A 351 15.39 -4.81 3.40
CA ARG A 351 16.62 -4.20 3.97
C ARG A 351 16.65 -4.26 5.50
N ASN A 352 15.50 -4.45 6.14
CA ASN A 352 15.37 -4.65 7.58
C ASN A 352 15.62 -6.12 7.94
N LYS A 353 16.24 -6.34 9.11
CA LYS A 353 16.19 -7.64 9.78
C LYS A 353 14.88 -7.68 10.58
N ILE A 354 13.97 -8.56 10.18
CA ILE A 354 12.73 -8.78 10.92
C ILE A 354 12.86 -10.02 11.78
N ASP A 355 12.46 -9.91 13.03
CA ASP A 355 12.19 -11.02 13.93
C ASP A 355 10.77 -10.91 14.51
N TYR A 356 10.37 -11.98 15.18
CA TYR A 356 9.07 -12.14 15.81
C TYR A 356 9.28 -12.87 17.12
N ASP A 357 8.63 -12.39 18.15
CA ASP A 357 8.38 -13.12 19.39
C ASP A 357 6.93 -12.97 19.82
N ASN A 358 6.55 -13.81 20.78
CA ASN A 358 5.22 -13.78 21.33
C ASN A 358 5.22 -13.99 22.84
N GLN A 359 4.18 -13.45 23.44
CA GLN A 359 3.86 -13.63 24.84
C GLN A 359 2.34 -13.64 25.02
N ASP A 360 1.89 -14.54 25.89
CA ASP A 360 0.48 -14.71 26.17
C ASP A 360 0.13 -14.14 27.54
N PHE A 361 -1.00 -13.44 27.60
CA PHE A 361 -1.57 -12.88 28.80
C PHE A 361 -2.99 -13.39 28.98
N ALA A 362 -3.44 -13.45 30.22
CA ALA A 362 -4.87 -13.63 30.48
C ALA A 362 -5.64 -12.38 30.06
N LEU A 363 -6.80 -12.57 29.43
CA LEU A 363 -7.76 -11.47 29.23
C LEU A 363 -8.36 -11.05 30.58
N ASP A 364 -7.78 -10.01 31.19
CA ASP A 364 -8.22 -9.52 32.50
C ASP A 364 -9.50 -8.65 32.41
N ALA A 365 -10.11 -8.36 33.56
CA ALA A 365 -11.36 -7.62 33.63
C ALA A 365 -11.27 -6.17 33.11
N LYS A 366 -10.11 -5.50 33.27
CA LYS A 366 -9.93 -4.12 32.80
C LYS A 366 -9.72 -4.10 31.29
N ASN A 367 -8.91 -5.01 30.76
CA ASN A 367 -8.70 -5.14 29.33
C ASN A 367 -10.02 -5.49 28.62
N ARG A 368 -10.76 -6.46 29.17
CA ARG A 368 -12.09 -6.82 28.67
C ARG A 368 -13.05 -5.64 28.67
N ALA A 369 -13.11 -4.87 29.76
CA ALA A 369 -13.97 -3.68 29.82
C ALA A 369 -13.57 -2.59 28.80
N CYS A 370 -12.28 -2.46 28.47
CA CYS A 370 -11.82 -1.54 27.43
C CYS A 370 -12.17 -2.01 26.02
N TYR A 371 -12.09 -3.32 25.78
CA TYR A 371 -12.60 -3.92 24.54
C TYR A 371 -14.12 -3.74 24.42
N ASP A 372 -14.90 -4.09 25.44
CA ASP A 372 -16.36 -3.94 25.41
C ASP A 372 -16.74 -2.47 25.19
N GLY A 373 -16.02 -1.54 25.82
CA GLY A 373 -16.21 -0.10 25.64
C GLY A 373 -15.83 0.41 24.25
N PHE A 374 -14.80 -0.16 23.62
CA PHE A 374 -14.46 0.11 22.22
C PHE A 374 -15.65 -0.26 21.32
N VAL A 375 -16.20 -1.46 21.49
CA VAL A 375 -17.35 -1.94 20.68
C VAL A 375 -18.64 -1.15 20.97
N SER A 376 -18.88 -0.77 22.23
CA SER A 376 -20.15 -0.12 22.63
C SER A 376 -20.15 1.40 22.50
N GLY A 377 -19.01 2.03 22.16
CA GLY A 377 -18.87 3.48 22.16
C GLY A 377 -18.73 4.10 23.57
N GLU A 378 -18.35 3.31 24.58
CA GLU A 378 -18.16 3.76 25.95
C GLU A 378 -16.67 3.84 26.34
N SER A 379 -16.20 5.01 26.76
CA SER A 379 -14.80 5.15 27.19
C SER A 379 -14.54 4.42 28.51
N CYS A 380 -13.57 3.50 28.52
CA CYS A 380 -13.04 2.88 29.73
C CYS A 380 -12.01 3.80 30.46
N TYR A 381 -11.69 4.96 29.86
CA TYR A 381 -10.82 6.01 30.38
C TYR A 381 -11.48 7.41 30.26
N PRO A 382 -12.60 7.67 30.96
CA PRO A 382 -13.39 8.88 30.78
C PRO A 382 -12.65 10.19 31.14
N GLY A 383 -11.55 10.10 31.88
CA GLY A 383 -10.70 11.25 32.23
C GLY A 383 -9.64 11.61 31.18
N SER A 384 -9.51 10.83 30.09
CA SER A 384 -8.47 11.05 29.06
C SER A 384 -8.82 12.17 28.07
N GLY A 385 -10.12 12.43 27.86
CA GLY A 385 -10.60 13.32 26.80
C GLY A 385 -10.57 12.72 25.40
N LEU A 386 -10.14 11.46 25.25
CA LEU A 386 -10.18 10.71 24.00
C LEU A 386 -11.49 9.91 23.87
N PRO A 387 -11.94 9.60 22.64
CA PRO A 387 -13.15 8.79 22.42
C PRO A 387 -12.96 7.32 22.87
N SER A 388 -14.05 6.54 22.83
CA SER A 388 -14.07 5.09 23.10
C SER A 388 -13.09 4.30 22.23
N ASP A 389 -12.84 4.79 21.03
CA ASP A 389 -12.03 4.17 20.00
C ASP A 389 -10.57 4.03 20.49
N ALA A 390 -10.11 5.02 21.28
CA ALA A 390 -8.80 5.03 21.94
C ALA A 390 -8.69 4.07 23.16
N ASN A 391 -9.74 3.32 23.52
CA ASN A 391 -9.73 2.49 24.73
C ASN A 391 -8.61 1.44 24.73
N LEU A 392 -8.41 0.77 23.58
CA LEU A 392 -7.38 -0.26 23.43
C LEU A 392 -5.99 0.35 23.48
N PHE A 393 -5.77 1.48 22.80
CA PHE A 393 -4.55 2.27 22.89
C PHE A 393 -4.21 2.64 24.34
N LEU A 394 -5.16 3.23 25.06
CA LEU A 394 -4.95 3.72 26.43
C LEU A 394 -4.63 2.59 27.41
N TYR A 395 -5.35 1.46 27.33
CA TYR A 395 -5.07 0.30 28.16
C TYR A 395 -3.67 -0.25 27.90
N ASN A 396 -3.30 -0.45 26.64
CA ASN A 396 -2.02 -1.05 26.29
C ASN A 396 -0.85 -0.09 26.52
N ARG A 397 -1.05 1.23 26.36
CA ARG A 397 -0.06 2.24 26.76
C ARG A 397 0.26 2.19 28.24
N ASP A 398 -0.75 2.08 29.11
CA ASP A 398 -0.55 1.97 30.57
C ASP A 398 0.15 0.66 30.96
N ASN A 399 0.12 -0.35 30.09
CA ASN A 399 0.71 -1.68 30.28
C ASN A 399 1.96 -1.93 29.41
N LEU A 400 2.45 -0.94 28.66
CA LEU A 400 3.47 -1.16 27.64
C LEU A 400 4.79 -1.72 28.19
N ALA A 401 5.10 -1.42 29.46
CA ALA A 401 6.32 -1.89 30.11
C ALA A 401 6.37 -3.41 30.33
N ARG A 402 5.22 -4.10 30.34
CA ARG A 402 5.18 -5.57 30.43
C ARG A 402 5.19 -6.26 29.06
N THR A 403 5.04 -5.49 27.98
CA THR A 403 4.96 -6.01 26.62
C THR A 403 6.30 -5.80 25.93
N LYS A 404 6.90 -4.61 26.03
CA LYS A 404 8.23 -4.33 25.47
C LYS A 404 9.36 -4.95 26.29
N ASP A 405 9.87 -6.10 25.88
CA ASP A 405 10.98 -6.79 26.53
C ASP A 405 12.28 -6.82 25.69
N ASP A 406 12.22 -6.31 24.45
CA ASP A 406 13.29 -6.38 23.46
C ASP A 406 13.88 -5.02 23.06
N GLY A 407 13.41 -3.91 23.63
CA GLY A 407 13.85 -2.55 23.29
C GLY A 407 15.35 -2.23 23.40
N ASN A 408 16.18 -3.09 24.00
CA ASN A 408 17.65 -2.97 23.99
C ASN A 408 18.35 -3.90 22.98
N LYS A 409 17.60 -4.76 22.29
CA LYS A 409 18.08 -5.79 21.36
C LYS A 409 17.80 -5.44 19.90
N VAL A 410 16.77 -4.63 19.64
CA VAL A 410 16.36 -4.18 18.29
C VAL A 410 16.26 -2.66 18.20
N ASP A 411 16.32 -2.13 16.97
CA ASP A 411 16.19 -0.68 16.72
C ASP A 411 14.74 -0.22 16.85
N TYR A 412 13.78 -1.09 16.51
CA TYR A 412 12.35 -0.85 16.66
C TYR A 412 11.62 -2.12 17.10
N GLU A 413 10.72 -1.98 18.05
CA GLU A 413 9.86 -3.03 18.59
C GLU A 413 8.42 -2.56 18.39
N LEU A 414 7.68 -3.32 17.57
CA LEU A 414 6.29 -3.06 17.21
C LEU A 414 5.38 -3.93 18.09
N PRO A 415 4.65 -3.33 19.05
CA PRO A 415 3.65 -4.05 19.82
C PRO A 415 2.44 -4.39 18.94
N VAL A 416 2.18 -5.69 18.81
CA VAL A 416 0.98 -6.25 18.20
C VAL A 416 0.13 -6.87 19.31
N PHE A 417 -1.12 -6.48 19.44
CA PHE A 417 -2.04 -6.95 20.48
C PHE A 417 -3.14 -7.81 19.88
N ASN A 418 -3.08 -9.11 20.11
CA ASN A 418 -4.11 -10.05 19.65
C ASN A 418 -5.15 -10.25 20.77
N TYR A 419 -6.41 -9.94 20.48
CA TYR A 419 -7.54 -10.14 21.38
C TYR A 419 -8.28 -11.42 20.99
N VAL A 420 -8.04 -12.49 21.75
CA VAL A 420 -8.75 -13.76 21.58
C VAL A 420 -9.97 -13.71 22.49
N LEU A 421 -11.12 -13.44 21.89
CA LEU A 421 -12.34 -13.07 22.58
C LEU A 421 -13.19 -14.30 22.94
N PRO A 422 -13.76 -14.39 24.14
CA PRO A 422 -14.62 -15.51 24.52
C PRO A 422 -15.74 -15.80 23.50
N PRO A 423 -16.26 -17.05 23.40
CA PRO A 423 -17.20 -17.44 22.34
C PRO A 423 -18.52 -16.65 22.27
N ASP A 424 -18.88 -15.91 23.31
CA ASP A 424 -20.07 -15.05 23.37
C ASP A 424 -19.82 -13.61 22.86
N VAL A 425 -18.63 -13.34 22.32
CA VAL A 425 -18.20 -12.02 21.90
C VAL A 425 -17.69 -12.07 20.47
N ASP A 426 -18.37 -11.37 19.58
CA ASP A 426 -17.96 -11.21 18.20
C ASP A 426 -17.38 -9.80 17.99
N PRO A 427 -16.15 -9.69 17.44
CA PRO A 427 -15.59 -8.41 17.04
C PRO A 427 -16.20 -7.92 15.74
N PRO A 428 -16.30 -6.59 15.54
CA PRO A 428 -16.81 -6.01 14.31
C PRO A 428 -15.78 -5.99 13.16
N LEU A 429 -14.56 -6.45 13.40
CA LEU A 429 -13.39 -6.28 12.53
C LEU A 429 -12.32 -7.33 12.80
N LEU A 430 -11.44 -7.59 11.82
CA LEU A 430 -10.32 -8.53 11.98
C LEU A 430 -9.13 -7.87 12.69
N GLY A 431 -8.81 -6.64 12.33
CA GLY A 431 -7.72 -5.89 12.93
C GLY A 431 -7.69 -4.42 12.53
N PHE A 432 -6.75 -3.68 13.09
CA PHE A 432 -6.36 -2.34 12.63
C PHE A 432 -4.96 -1.98 13.13
N ALA A 433 -4.22 -1.22 12.32
CA ALA A 433 -3.08 -0.44 12.79
C ALA A 433 -3.56 0.91 13.35
N ASP A 434 -3.02 1.29 14.51
CA ASP A 434 -3.46 2.47 15.25
C ASP A 434 -2.37 3.55 15.29
N ASP A 435 -2.79 4.78 15.57
CA ASP A 435 -1.92 5.94 15.76
C ASP A 435 -1.78 6.33 17.24
N ASP A 436 -1.02 7.38 17.54
CA ASP A 436 -0.74 7.83 18.91
C ASP A 436 -1.83 8.72 19.53
N TRP A 437 -2.94 8.90 18.82
CA TRP A 437 -4.10 9.72 19.16
C TRP A 437 -3.78 11.20 19.37
N GLN A 438 -2.61 11.64 18.91
CA GLN A 438 -2.10 12.99 19.15
C GLN A 438 -1.62 13.65 17.86
N THR A 439 -1.06 12.84 16.97
CA THR A 439 -0.28 13.35 15.85
C THR A 439 -0.57 12.59 14.56
N GLY A 440 -1.14 11.39 14.64
CA GLY A 440 -1.22 10.45 13.51
C GLY A 440 0.08 9.67 13.31
N THR A 441 0.98 9.62 14.30
CA THR A 441 2.15 8.72 14.24
C THR A 441 1.68 7.33 14.60
N GLN A 442 2.07 6.31 13.85
CA GLN A 442 1.69 4.94 14.17
C GLN A 442 2.18 4.51 15.57
N SER A 443 1.38 3.72 16.28
CA SER A 443 1.64 3.29 17.66
C SER A 443 1.67 1.77 17.80
N TYR A 444 0.53 1.11 17.64
CA TYR A 444 0.29 -0.31 17.90
C TYR A 444 -0.50 -0.95 16.76
N VAL A 445 -0.53 -2.27 16.75
CA VAL A 445 -1.43 -3.06 15.90
C VAL A 445 -2.37 -3.85 16.80
N PHE A 446 -3.65 -3.93 16.43
CA PHE A 446 -4.67 -4.71 17.13
C PHE A 446 -5.27 -5.74 16.19
N ASN A 447 -5.34 -7.00 16.62
CA ASN A 447 -6.00 -8.07 15.88
C ASN A 447 -7.03 -8.76 16.79
N PHE A 448 -8.08 -9.33 16.20
CA PHE A 448 -9.17 -9.96 16.93
C PHE A 448 -9.40 -11.37 16.41
N LEU A 449 -9.70 -12.28 17.34
CA LEU A 449 -10.07 -13.65 17.03
C LEU A 449 -11.26 -14.07 17.89
N SER A 450 -12.32 -14.53 17.24
CA SER A 450 -13.50 -15.13 17.86
C SER A 450 -13.82 -16.47 17.18
N GLN A 451 -14.76 -17.22 17.74
CA GLN A 451 -15.17 -18.48 17.14
C GLN A 451 -15.80 -18.23 15.75
N SER A 452 -16.59 -17.16 15.60
CA SER A 452 -17.20 -16.77 14.33
C SER A 452 -16.17 -16.38 13.26
N ILE A 453 -15.06 -15.73 13.64
CA ILE A 453 -13.94 -15.42 12.73
C ILE A 453 -13.29 -16.71 12.21
N VAL A 454 -13.01 -17.66 13.11
CA VAL A 454 -12.42 -18.96 12.71
C VAL A 454 -13.38 -19.75 11.83
N GLU A 455 -14.67 -19.77 12.16
CA GLU A 455 -15.71 -20.42 11.35
C GLU A 455 -15.88 -19.75 9.98
N SER A 456 -15.60 -18.46 9.89
CA SER A 456 -15.55 -17.69 8.63
C SER A 456 -14.28 -17.95 7.82
N GLY A 457 -13.29 -18.66 8.38
CA GLY A 457 -12.09 -19.08 7.67
C GLY A 457 -10.83 -18.26 7.98
N TYR A 458 -10.84 -17.38 8.97
CA TYR A 458 -9.67 -16.53 9.29
C TYR A 458 -8.90 -17.01 10.52
N GLY A 459 -7.57 -16.92 10.46
CA GLY A 459 -6.70 -16.95 11.63
C GLY A 459 -6.14 -15.58 11.99
N LEU A 460 -4.96 -15.55 12.63
CA LEU A 460 -4.28 -14.30 13.01
C LEU A 460 -3.07 -13.99 12.13
N SER A 461 -2.50 -14.95 11.39
CA SER A 461 -1.27 -14.71 10.63
C SER A 461 -1.47 -13.68 9.53
N THR A 462 -2.52 -13.84 8.72
CA THR A 462 -2.84 -12.97 7.58
C THR A 462 -3.23 -11.57 8.07
N THR A 463 -4.11 -11.48 9.07
CA THR A 463 -4.44 -10.22 9.74
C THR A 463 -3.19 -9.52 10.30
N THR A 464 -2.31 -10.24 11.00
CA THR A 464 -1.06 -9.65 11.53
C THR A 464 -0.19 -9.09 10.41
N ILE A 465 -0.05 -9.80 9.29
CA ILE A 465 0.76 -9.32 8.16
C ILE A 465 0.11 -8.07 7.53
N HIS A 466 -1.21 -8.07 7.34
CA HIS A 466 -1.98 -6.94 6.81
C HIS A 466 -1.82 -5.69 7.68
N GLU A 467 -2.10 -5.79 8.98
CA GLU A 467 -2.06 -4.64 9.86
C GLU A 467 -0.63 -4.13 10.12
N VAL A 468 0.34 -5.04 10.23
CA VAL A 468 1.74 -4.61 10.26
C VAL A 468 2.13 -3.95 8.92
N GLY A 469 1.56 -4.38 7.79
CA GLY A 469 1.69 -3.71 6.49
C GLY A 469 1.26 -2.24 6.55
N HIS A 470 0.12 -1.95 7.16
CA HIS A 470 -0.31 -0.57 7.45
C HIS A 470 0.70 0.17 8.31
N HIS A 471 1.12 -0.42 9.43
CA HIS A 471 2.08 0.18 10.35
C HIS A 471 3.42 0.54 9.67
N LEU A 472 3.81 -0.25 8.67
CA LEU A 472 4.97 -0.05 7.80
C LEU A 472 4.72 0.95 6.64
N GLY A 473 3.51 1.49 6.55
CA GLY A 473 3.10 2.61 5.72
C GLY A 473 2.27 2.23 4.49
N MET A 474 1.82 0.99 4.33
CA MET A 474 0.95 0.62 3.20
C MET A 474 -0.49 1.10 3.43
N SER A 475 -1.18 1.44 2.36
CA SER A 475 -2.63 1.76 2.37
C SER A 475 -3.40 0.59 1.77
N HIS A 476 -4.68 0.52 2.07
CA HIS A 476 -5.57 -0.35 1.32
C HIS A 476 -5.61 0.10 -0.15
N PRO A 477 -5.88 -0.82 -1.08
CA PRO A 477 -6.04 -0.47 -2.47
C PRO A 477 -7.48 -0.04 -2.81
N HIS A 478 -8.31 0.36 -1.83
CA HIS A 478 -9.66 0.90 -2.05
C HIS A 478 -9.90 2.28 -1.41
N ASP A 479 -8.98 2.75 -0.55
CA ASP A 479 -9.01 4.08 0.04
C ASP A 479 -7.67 4.81 -0.17
N GLY A 480 -7.73 6.13 -0.41
CA GLY A 480 -6.52 6.79 -0.88
C GLY A 480 -6.61 8.29 -0.99
N TRP A 481 -5.49 8.88 -1.42
CA TRP A 481 -5.33 10.31 -1.56
C TRP A 481 -5.37 10.71 -3.03
N ASP A 482 -6.12 11.74 -3.38
CA ASP A 482 -5.97 12.42 -4.67
C ASP A 482 -5.32 13.79 -4.48
N SER A 483 -4.04 13.87 -4.85
CA SER A 483 -3.26 15.09 -4.62
C SER A 483 -3.64 16.29 -5.50
N GLU A 484 -4.43 16.10 -6.56
CA GLU A 484 -4.89 17.20 -7.40
C GLU A 484 -6.13 17.88 -6.83
N THR A 485 -7.04 17.12 -6.21
CA THR A 485 -8.19 17.66 -5.48
C THR A 485 -7.87 17.96 -4.02
N GLY A 486 -6.84 17.33 -3.46
CA GLY A 486 -6.49 17.44 -2.05
C GLY A 486 -7.46 16.68 -1.13
N VAL A 487 -8.00 15.56 -1.60
CA VAL A 487 -9.03 14.78 -0.90
C VAL A 487 -8.49 13.39 -0.58
N ASP A 488 -8.62 12.99 0.69
CA ASP A 488 -8.57 11.58 1.07
C ASP A 488 -9.96 10.99 0.87
N TYR A 489 -10.06 9.91 0.11
CA TYR A 489 -11.32 9.29 -0.29
C TYR A 489 -11.38 7.83 0.13
N ALA A 490 -12.58 7.42 0.52
CA ALA A 490 -12.97 6.04 0.79
C ALA A 490 -13.81 5.51 -0.40
N PRO A 491 -14.04 4.19 -0.48
CA PRO A 491 -14.85 3.60 -1.55
C PRO A 491 -16.36 3.73 -1.25
N THR A 492 -16.85 4.94 -1.07
CA THR A 492 -18.28 5.25 -0.83
C THR A 492 -18.80 6.31 -1.81
N GLY A 493 -20.12 6.37 -2.02
CA GLY A 493 -20.77 7.43 -2.78
C GLY A 493 -20.11 7.70 -4.14
N PRO A 494 -19.62 8.93 -4.44
CA PRO A 494 -18.98 9.26 -5.72
C PRO A 494 -17.75 8.44 -6.10
N THR A 495 -17.11 7.75 -5.14
CA THR A 495 -15.90 6.94 -5.31
C THR A 495 -16.12 5.46 -5.01
N PHE A 496 -17.37 4.98 -4.92
CA PHE A 496 -17.68 3.57 -4.62
C PHE A 496 -16.94 2.56 -5.52
N PHE A 497 -16.81 2.88 -6.82
CA PHE A 497 -16.02 2.07 -7.77
C PHE A 497 -14.54 1.85 -7.38
N ALA A 498 -14.01 2.56 -6.37
CA ALA A 498 -12.65 2.37 -5.86
C ALA A 498 -12.42 0.99 -5.24
N TRP A 499 -13.48 0.29 -4.81
CA TRP A 499 -13.41 -1.13 -4.42
C TRP A 499 -12.72 -2.02 -5.46
N ALA A 500 -12.75 -1.65 -6.74
CA ALA A 500 -12.06 -2.39 -7.81
C ALA A 500 -10.54 -2.50 -7.60
N GLY A 501 -9.94 -1.68 -6.74
CA GLY A 501 -8.50 -1.78 -6.48
C GLY A 501 -8.10 -2.95 -5.58
N ASP A 502 -9.02 -3.50 -4.78
CA ASP A 502 -8.81 -4.76 -4.06
C ASP A 502 -8.61 -5.95 -5.00
N GLU A 503 -9.04 -5.84 -6.27
CA GLU A 503 -8.83 -6.88 -7.27
C GLU A 503 -7.38 -6.83 -7.81
N ASN A 504 -6.43 -7.13 -6.92
CA ASN A 504 -4.99 -7.13 -7.15
C ASN A 504 -4.29 -8.24 -6.31
N ASN A 505 -3.01 -8.48 -6.58
CA ASN A 505 -2.18 -9.46 -5.86
C ASN A 505 -1.54 -8.86 -4.61
N SER A 506 -2.32 -8.29 -3.70
CA SER A 506 -1.83 -7.64 -2.48
C SER A 506 -2.44 -8.22 -1.21
N MET A 507 -1.59 -8.42 -0.19
CA MET A 507 -2.00 -8.65 1.19
C MET A 507 -2.82 -7.49 1.76
N MET A 508 -2.66 -6.27 1.21
CA MET A 508 -3.45 -5.10 1.62
C MET A 508 -4.86 -5.11 1.04
N SER A 509 -5.19 -6.05 0.16
CA SER A 509 -6.51 -6.18 -0.42
C SER A 509 -7.52 -6.70 0.61
N TYR A 510 -8.77 -6.28 0.46
CA TYR A 510 -9.87 -6.95 1.14
C TYR A 510 -10.36 -8.24 0.48
N ILE A 511 -9.94 -8.53 -0.75
CA ILE A 511 -10.15 -9.80 -1.43
C ILE A 511 -9.05 -10.79 -1.02
N ASP A 512 -9.29 -11.50 0.06
CA ASP A 512 -8.54 -12.60 0.68
C ASP A 512 -8.27 -13.82 -0.23
N VAL A 513 -7.58 -13.62 -1.35
CA VAL A 513 -7.20 -14.67 -2.31
C VAL A 513 -5.69 -14.73 -2.56
N ASN A 514 -4.94 -13.86 -1.88
CA ASN A 514 -3.49 -13.70 -1.95
C ASN A 514 -2.96 -13.15 -0.61
N TRP A 515 -1.81 -13.67 -0.17
CA TRP A 515 -1.15 -13.34 1.09
C TRP A 515 0.22 -12.66 0.89
N ASP A 516 0.57 -12.32 -0.35
CA ASP A 516 1.82 -11.62 -0.68
C ASP A 516 1.62 -10.10 -0.83
N PHE A 517 2.66 -9.31 -0.55
CA PHE A 517 2.69 -7.91 -0.96
C PHE A 517 2.92 -7.78 -2.47
N SER A 518 2.05 -7.03 -3.15
CA SER A 518 2.11 -6.85 -4.60
C SER A 518 3.40 -6.16 -5.05
N GLN A 519 3.70 -6.26 -6.35
CA GLN A 519 4.77 -5.50 -6.97
C GLN A 519 4.54 -3.98 -6.82
N PHE A 520 3.28 -3.54 -6.71
CA PHE A 520 2.92 -2.15 -6.48
C PHE A 520 3.25 -1.72 -5.04
N ASP A 521 2.93 -2.53 -4.05
CA ASP A 521 3.26 -2.29 -2.62
C ASP A 521 4.78 -2.21 -2.43
N ARG A 522 5.49 -3.19 -2.98
CA ARG A 522 6.96 -3.24 -2.94
C ARG A 522 7.57 -2.01 -3.62
N ASP A 523 7.03 -1.56 -4.75
CA ASP A 523 7.51 -0.34 -5.40
C ASP A 523 7.24 0.91 -4.56
N ASN A 524 6.03 1.08 -4.03
CA ASN A 524 5.67 2.22 -3.19
C ASN A 524 6.51 2.26 -1.91
N SER A 525 6.63 1.15 -1.19
CA SER A 525 7.50 1.03 -0.01
C SER A 525 8.95 1.43 -0.32
N ASN A 526 9.54 0.94 -1.42
CA ASN A 526 10.88 1.33 -1.83
C ASN A 526 10.98 2.83 -2.19
N ARG A 527 9.96 3.42 -2.82
CA ARG A 527 9.94 4.86 -3.13
C ARG A 527 9.88 5.70 -1.86
N PHE A 528 9.00 5.36 -0.94
CA PHE A 528 8.83 6.06 0.33
C PHE A 528 10.10 5.96 1.18
N LEU A 529 10.70 4.76 1.27
CA LEU A 529 11.95 4.57 2.00
C LEU A 529 13.14 5.30 1.34
N THR A 530 13.17 5.39 0.01
CA THR A 530 14.16 6.24 -0.67
C THR A 530 14.06 7.69 -0.19
N ALA A 531 12.85 8.23 -0.08
CA ALA A 531 12.62 9.58 0.42
C ALA A 531 13.00 9.71 1.91
N ALA A 532 12.53 8.80 2.76
CA ALA A 532 12.77 8.82 4.20
C ALA A 532 14.28 8.79 4.54
N TYR A 533 15.06 7.91 3.91
CA TYR A 533 16.52 7.87 4.12
C TYR A 533 17.23 9.11 3.59
N TRP A 534 16.77 9.69 2.47
CA TRP A 534 17.30 10.96 1.98
C TRP A 534 17.01 12.08 2.97
N GLU A 535 15.79 12.16 3.49
CA GLU A 535 15.42 13.17 4.47
C GLU A 535 16.24 13.03 5.76
N ALA A 536 16.36 11.81 6.29
CA ALA A 536 17.21 11.53 7.44
C ALA A 536 18.67 11.96 7.19
N ALA A 537 19.20 11.74 5.98
CA ALA A 537 20.53 12.21 5.60
C ALA A 537 20.65 13.74 5.60
N ASN A 538 19.66 14.44 5.06
CA ASN A 538 19.60 15.89 5.05
C ASN A 538 19.51 16.47 6.48
N ARG A 539 18.62 15.91 7.32
CA ARG A 539 18.44 16.31 8.72
C ARG A 539 19.75 16.16 9.50
N LEU A 540 20.38 14.99 9.44
CA LEU A 540 21.63 14.74 10.14
C LEU A 540 22.78 15.60 9.59
N ALA A 541 22.86 15.83 8.27
CA ALA A 541 23.92 16.66 7.69
C ALA A 541 23.89 18.11 8.19
N ALA A 542 22.73 18.63 8.60
CA ALA A 542 22.59 19.99 9.15
C ALA A 542 23.33 20.19 10.48
N THR A 543 23.49 19.13 11.27
CA THR A 543 24.12 19.20 12.60
C THR A 543 25.64 19.04 12.54
N ILE A 544 26.19 18.68 11.38
CA ILE A 544 27.62 18.40 11.20
C ILE A 544 28.37 19.70 10.96
N PRO A 545 29.34 20.08 11.82
CA PRO A 545 30.14 21.28 11.61
C PRO A 545 31.02 21.16 10.36
N ASN A 546 31.28 22.29 9.71
CA ASN A 546 32.20 22.37 8.58
C ASN A 546 33.60 21.89 9.00
N GLY A 547 34.18 20.91 8.30
CA GLY A 547 35.51 20.40 8.65
C GLY A 547 35.90 19.06 8.04
N ARG A 548 36.45 18.17 8.87
CA ARG A 548 37.08 16.88 8.47
C ARG A 548 36.12 15.87 7.82
N SER A 549 34.81 16.14 7.84
CA SER A 549 33.73 15.31 7.29
C SER A 549 33.45 15.52 5.80
N ARG A 550 34.11 16.49 5.13
CA ARG A 550 33.79 16.87 3.75
C ARG A 550 33.83 15.72 2.74
N GLY A 551 34.74 14.77 2.91
CA GLY A 551 34.86 13.61 2.02
C GLY A 551 33.64 12.68 2.09
N ASP A 552 33.14 12.41 3.30
CA ASP A 552 31.96 11.56 3.49
C ASP A 552 30.67 12.25 3.03
N LEU A 553 30.54 13.57 3.29
CA LEU A 553 29.39 14.34 2.80
C LEU A 553 29.37 14.45 1.27
N ALA A 554 30.53 14.56 0.62
CA ALA A 554 30.62 14.50 -0.85
C ALA A 554 30.28 13.09 -1.39
N ALA A 555 30.65 12.03 -0.67
CA ALA A 555 30.25 10.67 -1.03
C ALA A 555 28.74 10.45 -0.85
N ALA A 556 28.14 11.01 0.21
CA ALA A 556 26.69 11.01 0.42
C ALA A 556 25.97 11.71 -0.74
N ASP A 557 26.43 12.91 -1.12
CA ASP A 557 25.89 13.66 -2.26
C ASP A 557 25.91 12.84 -3.56
N ALA A 558 27.02 12.15 -3.85
CA ALA A 558 27.13 11.29 -5.02
C ALA A 558 26.17 10.10 -4.98
N LEU A 559 26.01 9.44 -3.82
CA LEU A 559 25.08 8.32 -3.65
C LEU A 559 23.63 8.76 -3.81
N LEU A 560 23.24 9.91 -3.26
CA LEU A 560 21.90 10.49 -3.45
C LEU A 560 21.65 10.88 -4.91
N GLY A 561 22.68 11.37 -5.61
CA GLY A 561 22.63 11.57 -7.06
C GLY A 561 22.37 10.28 -7.84
N LEU A 562 23.03 9.18 -7.47
CA LEU A 562 22.78 7.86 -8.07
C LEU A 562 21.39 7.32 -7.71
N ALA A 563 20.92 7.52 -6.46
CA ALA A 563 19.59 7.15 -6.02
C ALA A 563 18.52 7.83 -6.89
N LYS A 564 18.67 9.14 -7.15
CA LYS A 564 17.79 9.88 -8.06
C LYS A 564 17.79 9.32 -9.48
N VAL A 565 18.94 8.91 -10.00
CA VAL A 565 19.04 8.28 -11.33
C VAL A 565 18.35 6.92 -11.36
N ALA A 566 18.48 6.10 -10.31
CA ALA A 566 17.80 4.81 -10.19
C ALA A 566 16.27 4.99 -10.07
N PHE A 567 15.83 5.93 -9.23
CA PHE A 567 14.42 6.30 -9.06
C PHE A 567 13.79 6.72 -10.40
N ALA A 568 14.45 7.60 -11.15
CA ALA A 568 13.98 8.02 -12.48
C ALA A 568 13.98 6.90 -13.55
N LYS A 569 14.67 5.78 -13.29
CA LYS A 569 14.68 4.58 -14.15
C LYS A 569 13.71 3.49 -13.67
N HIS A 570 12.96 3.74 -12.60
CA HIS A 570 12.01 2.81 -11.99
C HIS A 570 12.67 1.59 -11.35
N ASP A 571 13.95 1.74 -10.98
CA ASP A 571 14.70 0.76 -10.20
C ASP A 571 14.67 1.18 -8.72
N TYR A 572 13.49 1.04 -8.11
CA TYR A 572 13.23 1.57 -6.77
C TYR A 572 14.02 0.83 -5.68
N ARG A 573 14.31 -0.47 -5.86
CA ARG A 573 15.20 -1.22 -4.95
C ARG A 573 16.62 -0.65 -4.94
N ALA A 574 17.18 -0.33 -6.12
CA ALA A 574 18.48 0.32 -6.19
C ALA A 574 18.44 1.75 -5.64
N ALA A 575 17.37 2.51 -5.92
CA ALA A 575 17.18 3.85 -5.38
C ALA A 575 17.21 3.85 -3.84
N TYR A 576 16.46 2.94 -3.22
CA TYR A 576 16.44 2.78 -1.77
C TYR A 576 17.83 2.41 -1.23
N THR A 577 18.47 1.38 -1.78
CA THR A 577 19.81 0.95 -1.36
C THR A 577 20.84 2.10 -1.42
N LEU A 578 20.78 2.91 -2.48
CA LEU A 578 21.68 4.05 -2.67
C LEU A 578 21.39 5.19 -1.70
N ALA A 579 20.10 5.49 -1.43
CA ALA A 579 19.70 6.52 -0.46
C ALA A 579 20.14 6.16 0.97
N GLU A 580 19.93 4.90 1.37
CA GLU A 580 20.43 4.37 2.64
C GLU A 580 21.97 4.43 2.71
N GLY A 581 22.64 4.07 1.61
CA GLY A 581 24.10 4.24 1.50
C GLY A 581 24.54 5.69 1.71
N GLY A 582 23.80 6.65 1.16
CA GLY A 582 23.99 8.09 1.36
C GLY A 582 23.85 8.49 2.82
N TYR A 583 22.76 8.07 3.47
CA TYR A 583 22.54 8.26 4.91
C TYR A 583 23.69 7.70 5.75
N ASN A 584 24.14 6.48 5.47
CA ASN A 584 25.24 5.84 6.19
C ASN A 584 26.57 6.62 6.06
N LYS A 585 26.79 7.34 4.95
CA LYS A 585 27.94 8.26 4.81
C LYS A 585 27.78 9.51 5.67
N VAL A 586 26.57 10.06 5.79
CA VAL A 586 26.30 11.17 6.71
C VAL A 586 26.46 10.73 8.17
N VAL A 587 26.05 9.53 8.55
CA VAL A 587 26.30 8.95 9.88
C VAL A 587 27.81 8.85 10.15
N ALA A 588 28.61 8.38 9.18
CA ALA A 588 30.06 8.33 9.33
C ALA A 588 30.68 9.74 9.48
N ALA A 589 30.15 10.72 8.74
CA ALA A 589 30.54 12.12 8.85
C ALA A 589 30.24 12.70 10.24
N ALA A 590 29.04 12.46 10.78
CA ALA A 590 28.60 12.90 12.10
C ALA A 590 29.53 12.34 13.20
N LYS A 591 29.76 11.02 13.18
CA LYS A 591 30.67 10.35 14.13
C LYS A 591 32.09 10.93 14.09
N LYS A 592 32.65 11.21 12.90
CA LYS A 592 33.98 11.84 12.75
C LYS A 592 34.03 13.28 13.28
N SER A 593 32.90 13.97 13.28
CA SER A 593 32.76 15.34 13.79
C SER A 593 32.34 15.38 15.27
N GLY A 594 32.23 14.24 15.95
CA GLY A 594 31.80 14.17 17.35
C GLY A 594 30.32 14.47 17.57
N VAL A 595 29.51 14.42 16.52
CA VAL A 595 28.05 14.52 16.59
C VAL A 595 27.50 13.13 16.82
N ASP A 596 26.70 12.96 17.87
CA ASP A 596 25.91 11.75 18.10
C ASP A 596 24.77 11.71 17.07
N PRO A 597 24.75 10.75 16.13
CA PRO A 597 23.70 10.67 15.11
C PRO A 597 22.28 10.63 15.69
N SER A 598 22.11 10.01 16.86
CA SER A 598 20.82 9.89 17.54
C SER A 598 20.37 11.20 18.21
N SER A 599 21.29 12.14 18.48
CA SER A 599 20.99 13.41 19.15
C SER A 599 20.23 14.39 18.26
N ALA A 600 20.53 14.42 16.95
CA ALA A 600 19.86 15.27 15.97
C ALA A 600 18.36 14.93 15.87
N ALA A 601 18.05 13.64 15.89
CA ALA A 601 16.69 13.15 15.82
C ALA A 601 15.92 13.31 17.12
N ARG A 602 16.55 13.14 18.29
CA ARG A 602 15.92 13.48 19.58
C ARG A 602 15.53 14.95 19.69
N ALA A 603 16.38 15.86 19.19
CA ALA A 603 16.08 17.29 19.19
C ALA A 603 14.87 17.63 18.33
N MET A 604 14.72 17.00 17.17
CA MET A 604 13.58 17.22 16.27
C MET A 604 12.31 16.54 16.76
N ALA A 605 12.39 15.35 17.36
CA ALA A 605 11.27 14.72 18.05
C ALA A 605 10.74 15.66 19.14
N ALA A 606 11.62 16.26 19.94
CA ALA A 606 11.21 17.23 20.96
C ALA A 606 10.59 18.52 20.39
N GLU A 607 11.06 19.02 19.25
CA GLU A 607 10.46 20.17 18.55
C GLU A 607 9.06 19.84 17.99
N ALA A 608 8.92 18.65 17.40
CA ALA A 608 7.64 18.15 16.94
C ALA A 608 6.69 17.95 18.12
N ASP A 609 7.12 17.29 19.21
CA ASP A 609 6.33 17.04 20.41
C ASP A 609 5.88 18.35 21.08
N ALA A 610 6.72 19.39 21.06
CA ALA A 610 6.36 20.72 21.55
C ALA A 610 5.28 21.41 20.69
N GLU A 611 5.30 21.17 19.37
CA GLU A 611 4.27 21.65 18.45
C GLU A 611 2.95 20.85 18.58
N ARG A 612 3.06 19.55 18.85
CA ARG A 612 1.93 18.61 19.05
C ARG A 612 1.21 18.79 20.38
N ALA A 613 1.86 19.34 21.40
CA ALA A 613 1.24 19.66 22.69
C ALA A 613 0.24 20.84 22.63
N LYS A 614 -0.08 21.35 21.43
CA LYS A 614 -1.07 22.41 21.21
C LYS A 614 -2.49 21.81 21.21
N PRO A 615 -3.44 22.42 21.94
CA PRO A 615 -4.74 21.82 22.22
C PRO A 615 -5.69 22.01 21.03
N ASP A 616 -5.64 21.12 20.05
CA ASP A 616 -6.72 20.88 19.10
C ASP A 616 -6.65 19.41 18.67
N VAL A 617 -7.27 18.52 19.45
CA VAL A 617 -7.42 17.11 19.09
C VAL A 617 -8.77 16.97 18.40
N LYS A 618 -8.75 16.82 17.08
CA LYS A 618 -9.90 16.32 16.32
C LYS A 618 -9.88 14.79 16.36
N SER A 619 -11.05 14.17 16.30
CA SER A 619 -11.19 12.72 16.27
C SER A 619 -10.42 12.16 15.07
N PRO A 620 -9.51 11.19 15.26
CA PRO A 620 -8.97 10.43 14.15
C PRO A 620 -10.07 9.62 13.47
N HIS A 621 -9.86 9.35 12.19
CA HIS A 621 -10.51 8.25 11.50
C HIS A 621 -9.58 7.04 11.62
N GLU A 622 -10.09 5.96 12.19
CA GLU A 622 -9.42 4.67 12.17
C GLU A 622 -9.51 4.08 10.75
N PHE A 623 -8.40 3.51 10.27
CA PHE A 623 -8.37 2.76 9.01
C PHE A 623 -8.61 1.30 9.36
N ILE A 624 -9.89 0.97 9.55
CA ILE A 624 -10.33 -0.29 10.16
C ILE A 624 -10.52 -1.38 9.11
N ASP A 625 -9.97 -2.55 9.37
CA ASP A 625 -10.30 -3.78 8.65
C ASP A 625 -11.61 -4.43 9.13
N THR A 626 -12.74 -3.88 8.67
CA THR A 626 -14.08 -4.26 9.14
C THR A 626 -14.58 -5.60 8.59
N LEU A 627 -15.26 -6.35 9.47
CA LEU A 627 -16.16 -7.46 9.13
C LEU A 627 -17.60 -6.97 9.23
N ASP A 628 -17.89 -5.82 8.61
CA ASP A 628 -19.28 -5.35 8.53
C ASP A 628 -20.14 -6.48 7.93
N PRO A 629 -21.22 -6.93 8.59
CA PRO A 629 -22.12 -7.95 8.05
C PRO A 629 -22.68 -7.66 6.66
N GLN A 630 -22.69 -6.39 6.23
CA GLN A 630 -23.06 -5.97 4.86
C GLN A 630 -21.84 -5.69 3.98
N GLY A 631 -20.65 -5.57 4.56
CA GLY A 631 -19.41 -5.28 3.85
C GLY A 631 -18.95 -6.45 2.96
N PRO A 632 -18.20 -6.18 1.88
CA PRO A 632 -17.82 -7.19 0.89
C PRO A 632 -17.11 -8.42 1.50
N ARG A 633 -16.34 -8.23 2.58
CA ARG A 633 -15.61 -9.32 3.27
C ARG A 633 -16.50 -10.34 3.98
N ALA A 634 -17.65 -9.91 4.50
CA ALA A 634 -18.59 -10.77 5.23
C ALA A 634 -19.55 -11.52 4.30
N GLN A 635 -19.62 -11.15 3.02
CA GLN A 635 -20.47 -11.81 2.04
C GLN A 635 -19.96 -13.24 1.71
N PRO A 636 -20.88 -14.19 1.44
CA PRO A 636 -20.58 -15.61 1.24
C PRO A 636 -19.78 -15.95 -0.02
#